data_AF-A0A7V9FIR8-F1
#
_entry.id   AF-A0A7V9FIR8-F1
#
_cell.length_a   1.000
_cell.length_b   1.000
_cell.length_c   1.000
_cell.angle_alpha   90.00
_cell.angle_beta   90.00
_cell.angle_gamma   90.00
#
_symmetry.space_group_name_H-M   'P 1'
#
loop_
_entity.id
_entity.type
_entity.pdbx_description
1 polymer ?
#
loop_
_entity_poly.entity_id
_entity_poly.type
_entity_poly.pdbx_seq_one_letter_code
_entity_poly.pdbx_strand_id
1 'polypeptide(L)'
;MLNSVLFPSLLVAAGVLAPPAAQGQIPTERAAAGPEPHFVAAWAPEERREAERSSLLARRVSLELRSVSLDAALKALTNQARLRITYSPSVLPPGKLVTISAGDVAVVTALTKMLYRSGLDVVVDRDGALALVVCRHAPAQAAMPIRSGSAHGRVTDRATGSPLAGAFVTMGPKRWSATTDAEGRYRIVGVRPGTYTVRVRSIGHGPASVPADVRARRRVTADFRLTRLAQRLDELVTVTPGGMQTRVRALPSPVTVITAEQIERQRPATLGSVFRQVVPSGVSADIADAPAMGRFSARGASSLSGTGAMKVFVDGIESSEFDASAVDPASVERVEVIRGPQAATVFGADAAGGVVQIITKRGDPAPARPEVMAQALGGILETPYPGFSEVLRQHYTGSVRGGGPGVSYNVGGGYTRQGDRLPHGEISEQSSPSVYAGVRYSEGIITADLHGRYLRNNLPVVLNPQFLTAGVPSLSRPRFTPGVLTNETYGTRISAAPTSWWRNQLTLGFDRFRQDERQARRRLATPADTLFSIFHSDRRKVSLFFNSSATRPLGAQIFGTLTAGFDHYRLDAISFSTANALRTQGPIETHPAGAFTEGRAAVTNTGYFGQAEASWRETLFLTAGLRAEENSAFGADIAVPVSPRVGLSVVRELGSGTLKLRGAWGRAIRIPSLGAAFGEAGQGMVSLPNTLLLPEEQGGWEGGIDLIFGEQGSFSVTGFTQSARNLIALVPLPSESLPTFQSRNVAAVSNRGLEIEAALSVGLVRFHGQYGYVRSRIENLGSGVLPGGQLEVGDRPQGVPSHTAGASLSTAPAERTTVTAAVTYVGSRPGTDLLALFRCYGITGPCRPTLRDYVITFPGLVKFSLAATQGLTRQLEAILSVDNITNNLSFEGSGNSVTVNGRTIMVGVRARL
;
A
#
# COMPACT_ATOMS: atom_id res chain seq x y z
N MET A 1 -28.58 -7.25 34.07
CA MET A 1 -28.72 -6.00 34.87
C MET A 1 -27.46 -5.16 34.67
N LEU A 2 -27.64 -3.87 34.38
CA LEU A 2 -26.78 -2.67 34.60
C LEU A 2 -25.30 -2.90 35.06
N ASN A 3 -24.26 -2.16 34.67
CA ASN A 3 -24.04 -0.95 33.85
C ASN A 3 -22.50 -0.78 33.72
N SER A 4 -22.03 -0.15 32.63
CA SER A 4 -20.82 0.73 32.50
C SER A 4 -19.50 0.45 33.26
N VAL A 5 -18.35 0.46 32.56
CA VAL A 5 -17.10 1.19 32.93
C VAL A 5 -16.18 1.36 31.70
N LEU A 6 -15.51 2.51 31.67
CA LEU A 6 -14.68 3.14 30.64
C LEU A 6 -13.29 2.50 30.39
N PHE A 7 -12.72 2.79 29.20
CA PHE A 7 -11.26 2.88 28.90
C PHE A 7 -10.52 3.80 29.92
N PRO A 8 -9.16 3.79 30.10
CA PRO A 8 -8.14 3.62 29.05
C PRO A 8 -6.78 2.94 29.44
N SER A 9 -5.87 2.93 28.45
CA SER A 9 -4.39 2.98 28.58
C SER A 9 -3.59 1.66 28.58
N LEU A 10 -3.05 1.34 27.39
CA LEU A 10 -2.01 0.33 27.15
C LEU A 10 -0.61 0.98 27.23
N LEU A 11 0.26 0.49 28.11
CA LEU A 11 1.72 0.66 28.00
C LEU A 11 2.48 -0.39 28.84
N VAL A 12 3.54 -0.94 28.23
CA VAL A 12 4.69 -1.69 28.76
C VAL A 12 4.50 -3.18 29.12
N ALA A 13 5.17 -4.05 28.35
CA ALA A 13 5.94 -5.18 28.88
C ALA A 13 7.01 -5.63 27.88
N ALA A 14 8.28 -5.44 28.20
CA ALA A 14 9.40 -6.17 27.60
C ALA A 14 10.27 -6.66 28.77
N GLY A 15 10.19 -7.97 29.01
CA GLY A 15 10.86 -8.68 30.10
C GLY A 15 12.28 -9.12 29.76
N VAL A 16 13.10 -9.08 30.79
CA VAL A 16 14.53 -9.38 30.96
C VAL A 16 14.92 -10.80 30.54
N LEU A 17 16.11 -10.95 29.93
CA LEU A 17 16.97 -12.15 30.07
C LEU A 17 18.43 -11.70 30.20
N ALA A 18 19.06 -12.08 31.32
CA ALA A 18 20.49 -11.94 31.58
C ALA A 18 21.17 -13.33 31.53
N PRO A 19 22.42 -13.45 31.07
CA PRO A 19 23.24 -14.63 31.32
C PRO A 19 24.32 -14.40 32.40
N PRO A 20 24.88 -15.48 32.98
CA PRO A 20 25.63 -15.43 34.24
C PRO A 20 27.11 -15.09 34.08
N ALA A 21 27.69 -14.71 35.22
CA ALA A 21 29.09 -14.35 35.42
C ALA A 21 30.03 -15.58 35.31
N ALA A 22 31.18 -15.37 34.67
CA ALA A 22 32.36 -16.21 34.85
C ALA A 22 33.52 -15.32 35.34
N GLN A 23 34.05 -15.68 36.50
CA GLN A 23 35.20 -15.06 37.14
C GLN A 23 36.49 -15.44 36.40
N GLY A 24 37.28 -14.44 36.03
CA GLY A 24 38.66 -14.60 35.57
C GLY A 24 39.49 -13.45 36.12
N GLN A 25 40.42 -13.78 37.02
CA GLN A 25 41.35 -12.87 37.68
C GLN A 25 42.25 -12.17 36.66
N ILE A 26 42.37 -10.85 36.76
CA ILE A 26 43.40 -10.04 36.07
C ILE A 26 44.55 -9.81 37.08
N PRO A 27 45.83 -10.03 36.70
CA PRO A 27 46.96 -9.68 37.55
C PRO A 27 47.06 -8.18 37.74
N THR A 28 47.40 -7.79 38.96
CA THR A 28 47.76 -6.44 39.37
C THR A 28 48.95 -5.91 38.57
N GLU A 29 48.76 -4.78 37.88
CA GLU A 29 49.86 -3.90 37.50
C GLU A 29 49.59 -2.47 37.96
N ARG A 30 50.64 -1.87 38.52
CA ARG A 30 50.66 -0.67 39.35
C ARG A 30 50.19 0.58 38.60
N ALA A 31 49.61 1.47 39.39
CA ALA A 31 49.14 2.79 39.04
C ALA A 31 50.20 3.69 38.38
N ALA A 32 49.80 4.36 37.28
CA ALA A 32 50.26 5.69 36.94
C ALA A 32 49.04 6.64 36.99
N ALA A 33 49.19 7.76 37.69
CA ALA A 33 48.13 8.71 38.05
C ALA A 33 47.41 9.33 36.84
N GLY A 34 46.07 9.36 36.86
CA GLY A 34 45.24 10.13 35.92
C GLY A 34 44.74 11.43 36.56
N PRO A 35 44.68 12.57 35.83
CA PRO A 35 44.48 13.89 36.41
C PRO A 35 43.00 14.16 36.76
N GLU A 36 42.79 15.08 37.69
CA GLU A 36 41.49 15.70 37.99
C GLU A 36 40.94 16.45 36.76
N PRO A 37 39.60 16.61 36.63
CA PRO A 37 39.00 17.38 35.54
C PRO A 37 39.37 18.87 35.66
N HIS A 38 39.70 19.53 34.55
CA HIS A 38 39.91 20.98 34.55
C HIS A 38 38.60 21.73 34.31
N PHE A 39 38.47 22.93 34.89
CA PHE A 39 37.37 23.86 34.62
C PHE A 39 37.92 25.05 33.81
N VAL A 40 37.37 25.27 32.62
CA VAL A 40 37.89 26.25 31.64
C VAL A 40 36.80 27.26 31.29
N ALA A 41 37.10 28.55 31.35
CA ALA A 41 36.17 29.59 30.92
C ALA A 41 36.23 29.71 29.39
N ALA A 42 35.10 29.58 28.69
CA ALA A 42 35.03 29.62 27.23
C ALA A 42 35.56 30.94 26.64
N TRP A 43 35.52 32.02 27.42
CA TRP A 43 35.97 33.35 27.05
C TRP A 43 37.40 33.70 27.49
N ALA A 44 38.02 32.85 28.30
CA ALA A 44 39.40 32.99 28.79
C ALA A 44 40.06 31.61 28.90
N PRO A 45 40.28 30.91 27.77
CA PRO A 45 40.72 29.52 27.78
C PRO A 45 42.13 29.30 28.35
N GLU A 46 42.93 30.36 28.51
CA GLU A 46 44.28 30.30 29.09
C GLU A 46 44.30 30.51 30.61
N GLU A 47 43.22 31.01 31.22
CA GLU A 47 43.16 31.32 32.66
C GLU A 47 42.37 30.25 33.45
N ARG A 48 43.07 29.17 33.81
CA ARG A 48 42.50 27.96 34.46
C ARG A 48 41.78 28.19 35.80
N ARG A 49 41.91 29.34 36.45
CA ARG A 49 41.31 29.64 37.77
C ARG A 49 40.09 30.55 37.74
N GLU A 50 39.73 31.11 36.59
CA GLU A 50 38.62 32.07 36.48
C GLU A 50 37.26 31.35 36.46
N ALA A 51 37.18 30.17 35.85
CA ALA A 51 35.96 29.35 35.79
C ALA A 51 35.50 28.83 37.16
N GLU A 52 36.43 28.40 38.02
CA GLU A 52 36.15 27.87 39.37
C GLU A 52 35.56 28.92 40.32
N ARG A 53 35.73 30.21 40.01
CA ARG A 53 35.16 31.35 40.78
C ARG A 53 33.76 31.76 40.30
N SER A 54 33.20 31.08 39.30
CA SER A 54 31.83 31.33 38.85
C SER A 54 30.82 31.09 39.98
N SER A 55 29.90 32.03 40.18
CA SER A 55 28.84 31.95 41.19
C SER A 55 27.95 30.69 41.05
N LEU A 56 27.94 30.07 39.86
CA LEU A 56 27.22 28.84 39.57
C LEU A 56 27.95 27.59 40.04
N LEU A 57 29.28 27.56 39.92
CA LEU A 57 30.12 26.45 40.38
C LEU A 57 30.31 26.45 41.91
N ALA A 58 30.08 27.60 42.56
CA ALA A 58 30.08 27.76 44.02
C ALA A 58 28.74 27.37 44.70
N ARG A 59 27.67 27.09 43.95
CA ARG A 59 26.36 26.69 44.51
C ARG A 59 26.48 25.39 45.31
N ARG A 60 25.75 25.31 46.42
CA ARG A 60 25.77 24.15 47.32
C ARG A 60 24.75 23.09 46.92
N VAL A 61 25.16 21.83 46.95
CA VAL A 61 24.34 20.65 46.67
C VAL A 61 24.62 19.53 47.67
N SER A 62 23.63 18.68 47.88
CA SER A 62 23.75 17.47 48.71
C SER A 62 23.33 16.25 47.88
N LEU A 63 24.26 15.36 47.57
CA LEU A 63 24.06 14.20 46.70
C LEU A 63 24.41 12.90 47.43
N GLU A 64 23.51 11.92 47.33
CA GLU A 64 23.75 10.55 47.76
C GLU A 64 23.43 9.59 46.59
N LEU A 65 24.49 9.12 45.92
CA LEU A 65 24.42 8.25 44.75
C LEU A 65 25.34 7.05 44.96
N ARG A 66 24.85 5.83 44.68
CA ARG A 66 25.62 4.59 44.81
C ARG A 66 25.64 3.84 43.48
N SER A 67 26.82 3.72 42.87
CA SER A 67 27.06 2.95 41.64
C SER A 67 26.12 3.28 40.48
N VAL A 68 25.83 4.57 40.27
CA VAL A 68 24.97 5.03 39.15
C VAL A 68 25.82 5.39 37.93
N SER A 69 25.27 5.32 36.72
CA SER A 69 26.03 5.76 35.53
C SER A 69 26.42 7.24 35.62
N LEU A 70 27.55 7.62 35.03
CA LEU A 70 27.98 9.02 35.00
C LEU A 70 26.92 9.95 34.38
N ASP A 71 26.20 9.49 33.34
CA ASP A 71 25.08 10.22 32.72
C ASP A 71 23.97 10.51 33.75
N ALA A 72 23.57 9.50 34.52
CA ALA A 72 22.56 9.64 35.57
C ALA A 72 23.03 10.53 36.73
N ALA A 73 24.31 10.42 37.13
CA ALA A 73 24.90 11.27 38.16
C ALA A 73 24.91 12.75 37.76
N LEU A 74 25.28 13.04 36.51
CA LEU A 74 25.28 14.41 35.96
C LEU A 74 23.87 14.97 35.90
N LYS A 75 22.87 14.17 35.48
CA LYS A 75 21.45 14.56 35.47
C LYS A 75 20.91 14.86 36.88
N ALA A 76 21.27 14.04 37.87
CA ALA A 76 20.89 14.28 39.27
C ALA A 76 21.46 15.60 39.79
N LEU A 77 22.75 15.86 39.52
CA LEU A 77 23.40 17.13 39.86
C LEU A 77 22.75 18.33 39.15
N THR A 78 22.49 18.24 37.85
CA THR A 78 21.91 19.36 37.08
C THR A 78 20.51 19.72 37.54
N ASN A 79 19.70 18.72 37.90
CA ASN A 79 18.35 18.92 38.41
C ASN A 79 18.36 19.61 39.78
N GLN A 80 19.23 19.19 40.69
CA GLN A 80 19.31 19.76 42.04
C GLN A 80 19.94 21.15 42.05
N ALA A 81 21.00 21.36 41.27
CA ALA A 81 21.71 22.65 41.19
C ALA A 81 21.03 23.67 40.26
N ARG A 82 19.96 23.27 39.55
CA ARG A 82 19.27 24.03 38.50
C ARG A 82 20.23 24.64 37.50
N LEU A 83 21.09 23.81 36.91
CA LEU A 83 22.09 24.22 35.91
C LEU A 83 21.96 23.39 34.63
N ARG A 84 22.44 23.93 33.50
CA ARG A 84 22.40 23.25 32.20
C ARG A 84 23.78 22.73 31.85
N ILE A 85 23.92 21.41 31.69
CA ILE A 85 25.14 20.78 31.16
C ILE A 85 24.84 20.16 29.79
N THR A 86 25.73 20.38 28.82
CA THR A 86 25.59 19.85 27.45
C THR A 86 26.78 18.95 27.12
N TYR A 87 26.51 17.76 26.59
CA TYR A 87 27.54 16.83 26.15
C TYR A 87 26.99 15.88 25.09
N SER A 88 27.86 15.36 24.22
CA SER A 88 27.51 14.25 23.34
C SER A 88 27.53 12.95 24.15
N PRO A 89 26.55 12.03 24.04
CA PRO A 89 26.59 10.75 24.75
C PRO A 89 27.86 9.93 24.46
N SER A 90 28.48 10.15 23.30
CA SER A 90 29.73 9.50 22.89
C SER A 90 30.98 9.97 23.64
N VAL A 91 30.93 11.10 24.38
CA VAL A 91 32.07 11.57 25.17
C VAL A 91 32.08 11.00 26.59
N LEU A 92 30.94 10.52 27.11
CA LEU A 92 30.91 9.87 28.41
C LEU A 92 31.58 8.50 28.34
N PRO A 93 32.51 8.16 29.25
CA PRO A 93 33.13 6.84 29.27
C PRO A 93 32.07 5.74 29.47
N PRO A 94 31.91 4.79 28.53
CA PRO A 94 30.89 3.76 28.63
C PRO A 94 31.15 2.86 29.85
N GLY A 95 30.12 2.60 30.65
CA GLY A 95 30.21 1.76 31.84
C GLY A 95 30.81 2.44 33.08
N LYS A 96 31.16 3.74 33.02
CA LYS A 96 31.63 4.46 34.22
C LYS A 96 30.50 4.64 35.23
N LEU A 97 30.70 4.06 36.40
CA LEU A 97 29.83 4.21 37.56
C LEU A 97 30.39 5.26 38.52
N VAL A 98 29.49 6.00 39.16
CA VAL A 98 29.77 7.07 40.10
C VAL A 98 29.10 6.73 41.42
N THR A 99 29.90 6.77 42.49
CA THR A 99 29.43 6.73 43.87
C THR A 99 29.87 8.01 44.54
N ILE A 100 28.92 8.80 45.02
CA ILE A 100 29.18 10.05 45.74
C ILE A 100 28.21 10.18 46.91
N SER A 101 28.76 10.41 48.10
CA SER A 101 28.01 10.77 49.30
C SER A 101 28.59 12.08 49.80
N ALA A 102 27.90 13.18 49.58
CA ALA A 102 28.38 14.52 49.91
C ALA A 102 27.20 15.42 50.28
N GLY A 103 27.19 15.96 51.50
CA GLY A 103 26.24 16.97 51.95
C GLY A 103 26.87 18.37 51.91
N ASP A 104 26.13 19.36 51.42
CA ASP A 104 26.50 20.78 51.40
C ASP A 104 27.86 21.10 50.71
N VAL A 105 28.11 20.47 49.56
CA VAL A 105 29.33 20.69 48.77
C VAL A 105 29.07 21.63 47.60
N ALA A 106 30.10 22.37 47.17
CA ALA A 106 30.00 23.17 45.96
C ALA A 106 29.84 22.28 44.71
N VAL A 107 29.11 22.77 43.70
CA VAL A 107 28.91 22.08 42.41
C VAL A 107 30.24 21.71 41.76
N VAL A 108 31.25 22.58 41.84
CA VAL A 108 32.61 22.27 41.36
C VAL A 108 33.16 21.02 42.03
N THR A 109 33.02 20.90 43.35
CA THR A 109 33.49 19.74 44.12
C THR A 109 32.73 18.47 43.74
N ALA A 110 31.42 18.57 43.50
CA ALA A 110 30.61 17.44 43.03
C ALA A 110 31.07 16.99 41.63
N LEU A 111 31.23 17.92 40.68
CA LEU A 111 31.72 17.63 39.32
C LEU A 111 33.13 17.05 39.33
N THR A 112 34.04 17.59 40.16
CA THR A 112 35.40 17.06 40.30
C THR A 112 35.37 15.59 40.71
N LYS A 113 34.54 15.23 41.71
CA LYS A 113 34.40 13.84 42.16
C LYS A 113 33.76 12.95 41.11
N MET A 114 32.70 13.39 40.43
CA MET A 114 32.01 12.61 39.40
C MET A 114 32.90 12.35 38.17
N LEU A 115 33.67 13.36 37.77
CA LEU A 115 34.49 13.34 36.57
C LEU A 115 35.93 12.89 36.83
N TYR A 116 36.31 12.59 38.07
CA TYR A 116 37.63 12.10 38.42
C TYR A 116 38.03 10.89 37.56
N ARG A 117 39.15 10.97 36.82
CA ARG A 117 39.60 9.96 35.84
C ARG A 117 38.57 9.64 34.74
N SER A 118 37.70 10.58 34.37
CA SER A 118 36.84 10.45 33.18
C SER A 118 37.55 10.83 31.88
N GLY A 119 38.66 11.59 31.96
CA GLY A 119 39.27 12.21 30.81
C GLY A 119 38.46 13.38 30.23
N LEU A 120 37.49 13.90 31.00
CA LEU A 120 36.65 15.04 30.63
C LEU A 120 37.04 16.29 31.42
N ASP A 121 37.13 17.41 30.72
CA ASP A 121 37.19 18.75 31.28
C ASP A 121 35.79 19.40 31.18
N VAL A 122 35.55 20.40 32.02
CA VAL A 122 34.31 21.18 32.05
C VAL A 122 34.59 22.56 31.48
N VAL A 123 33.90 22.92 30.40
CA VAL A 123 33.92 24.29 29.87
C VAL A 123 32.72 25.05 30.40
N VAL A 124 32.96 26.25 30.93
CA VAL A 124 31.95 27.17 31.46
C VAL A 124 31.75 28.31 30.46
N ASP A 125 30.51 28.54 30.03
CA ASP A 125 30.14 29.66 29.15
C ASP A 125 29.74 30.91 29.95
N ARG A 126 29.82 32.11 29.34
CA ARG A 126 29.56 33.41 30.00
C ARG A 126 28.15 33.49 30.58
N ASP A 127 27.19 32.80 29.95
CA ASP A 127 25.79 32.71 30.36
C ASP A 127 25.53 31.58 31.38
N GLY A 128 26.57 30.90 31.86
CA GLY A 128 26.47 29.90 32.92
C GLY A 128 26.11 28.48 32.47
N ALA A 129 26.12 28.21 31.16
CA ALA A 129 25.98 26.85 30.63
C ALA A 129 27.32 26.08 30.77
N LEU A 130 27.24 24.81 31.15
CA LEU A 130 28.40 23.92 31.23
C LEU A 130 28.44 22.99 30.01
N ALA A 131 29.64 22.72 29.47
CA ALA A 131 29.84 21.71 28.43
C ALA A 131 30.95 20.73 28.84
N LEU A 132 30.73 19.43 28.66
CA LEU A 132 31.79 18.43 28.88
C LEU A 132 32.54 18.17 27.59
N VAL A 133 33.87 18.28 27.66
CA VAL A 133 34.78 18.07 26.54
C VAL A 133 35.89 17.12 26.94
N VAL A 134 36.48 16.40 25.99
CA VAL A 134 37.64 15.54 26.26
C VAL A 134 38.87 16.40 26.57
N CYS A 135 39.58 16.09 27.65
CA CYS A 135 40.73 16.82 28.17
C CYS A 135 41.85 16.96 27.11
N ARG A 136 42.25 18.21 26.78
CA ARG A 136 43.17 18.50 25.66
C ARG A 136 44.63 18.76 26.05
N HIS A 137 44.98 18.71 27.34
CA HIS A 137 46.32 19.06 27.80
C HIS A 137 46.95 17.98 28.70
N ALA A 138 47.51 16.95 28.07
CA ALA A 138 48.62 16.17 28.62
C ALA A 138 49.82 16.35 27.69
N PRO A 139 51.07 16.43 28.19
CA PRO A 139 52.23 16.74 27.38
C PRO A 139 52.47 15.66 26.31
N ALA A 140 52.96 16.10 25.16
CA ALA A 140 53.31 15.24 24.04
C ALA A 140 54.42 14.24 24.41
N GLN A 141 54.02 13.02 24.79
CA GLN A 141 54.84 11.83 24.65
C GLN A 141 54.08 10.82 23.80
N ALA A 142 54.51 10.73 22.54
CA ALA A 142 54.27 9.65 21.58
C ALA A 142 52.89 8.94 21.66
N ALA A 143 51.80 9.67 21.40
CA ALA A 143 50.53 9.05 21.08
C ALA A 143 50.71 8.21 19.81
N MET A 144 50.65 6.87 19.95
CA MET A 144 50.57 6.00 18.79
C MET A 144 49.36 6.43 17.95
N PRO A 145 49.57 6.79 16.67
CA PRO A 145 48.49 7.32 15.86
C PRO A 145 47.44 6.23 15.68
N ILE A 146 46.17 6.54 15.99
CA ILE A 146 45.07 5.82 15.35
C ILE A 146 45.21 6.11 13.87
N ARG A 147 45.83 5.16 13.20
CA ARG A 147 46.18 5.16 11.79
C ARG A 147 44.91 5.05 10.94
N SER A 148 43.87 5.85 11.14
CA SER A 148 42.67 5.81 10.31
C SER A 148 42.89 6.53 8.97
N GLY A 149 42.31 6.01 7.90
CA GLY A 149 42.22 6.65 6.59
C GLY A 149 40.82 7.20 6.32
N SER A 150 40.63 7.75 5.13
CA SER A 150 39.32 8.21 4.64
C SER A 150 39.05 7.70 3.24
N ALA A 151 37.78 7.47 2.93
CA ALA A 151 37.33 7.14 1.60
C ALA A 151 36.42 8.23 1.05
N HIS A 152 36.66 8.61 -0.19
CA HIS A 152 35.91 9.64 -0.88
C HIS A 152 35.54 9.13 -2.26
N GLY A 153 34.60 9.79 -2.90
CA GLY A 153 34.33 9.54 -4.30
C GLY A 153 33.14 10.33 -4.78
N ARG A 154 32.83 10.16 -6.05
CA ARG A 154 31.69 10.72 -6.73
C ARG A 154 30.84 9.60 -7.33
N VAL A 155 29.54 9.72 -7.18
CA VAL A 155 28.55 8.83 -7.76
C VAL A 155 27.82 9.58 -8.87
N THR A 156 27.86 9.06 -10.08
CA THR A 156 27.20 9.64 -11.25
C THR A 156 26.37 8.58 -11.97
N ASP A 157 25.39 9.03 -12.74
CA ASP A 157 24.66 8.21 -13.69
C ASP A 157 25.63 7.78 -14.81
N ARG A 158 25.65 6.49 -15.16
CA ARG A 158 26.56 5.94 -16.17
C ARG A 158 26.22 6.41 -17.58
N ALA A 159 24.94 6.65 -17.88
CA ALA A 159 24.47 7.03 -19.19
C ALA A 159 24.54 8.55 -19.40
N THR A 160 24.10 9.34 -18.42
CA THR A 160 24.04 10.81 -18.55
C THR A 160 25.26 11.53 -18.00
N GLY A 161 26.10 10.86 -17.20
CA GLY A 161 27.21 11.49 -16.48
C GLY A 161 26.76 12.45 -15.38
N SER A 162 25.44 12.61 -15.16
CA SER A 162 24.89 13.53 -14.17
C SER A 162 25.22 13.06 -12.76
N PRO A 163 25.49 13.99 -11.82
CA PRO A 163 25.69 13.63 -10.42
C PRO A 163 24.44 13.00 -9.81
N LEU A 164 24.62 11.90 -9.10
CA LEU A 164 23.54 11.24 -8.36
C LEU A 164 23.56 11.71 -6.92
N ALA A 165 22.74 12.71 -6.61
CA ALA A 165 22.50 13.16 -5.25
C ALA A 165 21.65 12.13 -4.47
N GLY A 166 21.91 11.97 -3.18
CA GLY A 166 21.13 11.04 -2.33
C GLY A 166 21.49 9.55 -2.46
N ALA A 167 22.53 9.20 -3.22
CA ALA A 167 23.02 7.82 -3.29
C ALA A 167 23.67 7.40 -1.97
N PHE A 168 23.27 6.23 -1.46
CA PHE A 168 23.72 5.70 -0.18
C PHE A 168 24.97 4.83 -0.35
N VAL A 169 26.07 5.24 0.27
CA VAL A 169 27.40 4.61 0.21
C VAL A 169 27.70 3.92 1.54
N THR A 170 28.12 2.66 1.51
CA THR A 170 28.44 1.85 2.70
C THR A 170 29.79 1.16 2.54
N MET A 171 30.49 0.90 3.66
CA MET A 171 31.82 0.29 3.65
C MET A 171 32.02 -0.70 4.81
N GLY A 172 32.33 -1.96 4.48
CA GLY A 172 32.79 -2.99 5.43
C GLY A 172 31.80 -3.42 6.55
N PRO A 173 32.15 -4.44 7.35
CA PRO A 173 31.22 -5.06 8.31
C PRO A 173 30.87 -4.19 9.53
N LYS A 174 31.60 -3.08 9.76
CA LYS A 174 31.35 -2.11 10.85
C LYS A 174 30.58 -0.83 10.42
N ARG A 175 29.86 -0.89 9.29
CA ARG A 175 28.90 0.13 8.82
C ARG A 175 29.39 1.58 8.83
N TRP A 176 30.57 1.85 8.26
CA TRP A 176 30.84 3.23 7.83
C TRP A 176 29.94 3.55 6.62
N SER A 177 29.27 4.71 6.64
CA SER A 177 28.38 5.12 5.55
C SER A 177 28.43 6.61 5.29
N ALA A 178 28.03 7.00 4.08
CA ALA A 178 27.83 8.38 3.68
C ALA A 178 26.73 8.45 2.61
N THR A 179 26.09 9.61 2.49
CA THR A 179 25.17 9.91 1.38
C THR A 179 25.83 10.93 0.47
N THR A 180 25.57 10.84 -0.84
CA THR A 180 26.12 11.80 -1.79
C THR A 180 25.43 13.16 -1.76
N ASP A 181 26.21 14.23 -1.92
CA ASP A 181 25.72 15.61 -2.05
C ASP A 181 25.09 15.91 -3.43
N ALA A 182 24.66 17.16 -3.66
CA ALA A 182 24.05 17.60 -4.92
C ALA A 182 24.98 17.43 -6.14
N GLU A 183 26.30 17.44 -5.92
CA GLU A 183 27.31 17.19 -6.94
C GLU A 183 27.70 15.70 -7.04
N GLY A 184 27.02 14.82 -6.30
CA GLY A 184 27.21 13.38 -6.28
C GLY A 184 28.40 12.93 -5.43
N ARG A 185 29.02 13.79 -4.62
CA ARG A 185 30.23 13.46 -3.85
C ARG A 185 29.89 12.89 -2.48
N TYR A 186 30.68 11.94 -2.02
CA TYR A 186 30.58 11.37 -0.68
C TYR A 186 31.93 11.40 0.07
N ARG A 187 31.87 11.35 1.40
CA ARG A 187 33.05 11.27 2.27
C ARG A 187 32.78 10.39 3.49
N ILE A 188 33.62 9.38 3.67
CA ILE A 188 33.66 8.48 4.82
C ILE A 188 35.01 8.65 5.52
N VAL A 189 35.00 9.00 6.82
CA VAL A 189 36.21 9.24 7.63
C VAL A 189 36.34 8.26 8.79
N GLY A 190 37.53 8.15 9.37
CA GLY A 190 37.76 7.30 10.54
C GLY A 190 37.78 5.81 10.20
N VAL A 191 38.08 5.46 8.95
CA VAL A 191 38.13 4.06 8.51
C VAL A 191 39.48 3.47 8.91
N ARG A 192 39.47 2.38 9.66
CA ARG A 192 40.72 1.70 10.06
C ARG A 192 41.42 1.13 8.84
N PRO A 193 42.77 1.01 8.81
CA PRO A 193 43.46 0.45 7.66
C PRO A 193 42.99 -0.97 7.37
N GLY A 194 42.83 -1.31 6.10
CA GLY A 194 42.34 -2.59 5.65
C GLY A 194 41.64 -2.50 4.30
N THR A 195 41.42 -3.65 3.69
CA THR A 195 40.67 -3.76 2.44
C THR A 195 39.18 -3.92 2.74
N TYR A 196 38.36 -2.99 2.25
CA TYR A 196 36.92 -3.03 2.44
C TYR A 196 36.20 -2.98 1.10
N THR A 197 35.00 -3.54 1.02
CA THR A 197 34.10 -3.30 -0.12
C THR A 197 33.28 -2.05 0.15
N VAL A 198 33.36 -1.08 -0.74
CA VAL A 198 32.49 0.10 -0.77
C VAL A 198 31.31 -0.22 -1.67
N ARG A 199 30.08 -0.14 -1.17
CA ARG A 199 28.85 -0.40 -1.93
C ARG A 199 28.00 0.84 -2.02
N VAL A 200 27.43 1.10 -3.19
CA VAL A 200 26.54 2.23 -3.45
C VAL A 200 25.18 1.73 -3.91
N ARG A 201 24.12 2.35 -3.39
CA ARG A 201 22.74 2.17 -3.86
C ARG A 201 22.12 3.54 -4.12
N SER A 202 21.36 3.65 -5.21
CA SER A 202 20.56 4.84 -5.51
C SER A 202 19.22 4.39 -6.07
N ILE A 203 18.16 5.15 -5.79
CA ILE A 203 16.82 4.84 -6.28
C ILE A 203 16.83 4.89 -7.82
N GLY A 204 16.20 3.90 -8.47
CA GLY A 204 16.19 3.78 -9.93
C GLY A 204 17.52 3.33 -10.56
N HIS A 205 18.52 2.92 -9.77
CA HIS A 205 19.85 2.49 -10.26
C HIS A 205 20.30 1.15 -9.68
N GLY A 206 21.03 0.38 -10.48
CA GLY A 206 21.63 -0.88 -10.05
C GLY A 206 22.70 -0.64 -8.97
N PRO A 207 22.79 -1.51 -7.95
CA PRO A 207 23.82 -1.37 -6.92
C PRO A 207 25.21 -1.62 -7.53
N ALA A 208 26.20 -0.85 -7.10
CA ALA A 208 27.59 -1.04 -7.52
C ALA A 208 28.48 -1.28 -6.29
N SER A 209 29.60 -2.00 -6.47
CA SER A 209 30.53 -2.31 -5.39
C SER A 209 31.97 -2.31 -5.90
N VAL A 210 32.88 -1.66 -5.18
CA VAL A 210 34.31 -1.55 -5.52
C VAL A 210 35.14 -1.83 -4.26
N PRO A 211 36.23 -2.61 -4.32
CA PRO A 211 37.16 -2.76 -3.21
C PRO A 211 37.95 -1.46 -3.00
N ALA A 212 38.16 -1.07 -1.74
CA ALA A 212 38.97 0.07 -1.34
C ALA A 212 40.02 -0.38 -0.32
N ASP A 213 41.30 -0.25 -0.67
CA ASP A 213 42.43 -0.42 0.25
C ASP A 213 42.64 0.86 1.04
N VAL A 214 42.07 0.92 2.24
CA VAL A 214 42.21 2.07 3.12
C VAL A 214 43.55 1.95 3.84
N ARG A 215 44.43 2.94 3.64
CA ARG A 215 45.69 3.04 4.37
C ARG A 215 45.64 4.16 5.40
N ALA A 216 46.46 4.00 6.42
CA ALA A 216 46.62 4.96 7.50
C ALA A 216 46.91 6.37 6.98
N ARG A 217 46.13 7.37 7.44
CA ARG A 217 46.31 8.79 7.09
C ARG A 217 46.28 9.08 5.59
N ARG A 218 45.78 8.16 4.78
CA ARG A 218 45.63 8.34 3.35
C ARG A 218 44.16 8.41 2.97
N ARG A 219 43.93 9.19 1.92
CA ARG A 219 42.66 9.26 1.21
C ARG A 219 42.65 8.16 0.16
N VAL A 220 41.62 7.33 0.15
CA VAL A 220 41.29 6.45 -0.98
C VAL A 220 40.11 7.03 -1.73
N THR A 221 40.16 7.02 -3.06
CA THR A 221 39.06 7.46 -3.91
C THR A 221 38.40 6.24 -4.53
N ALA A 222 37.07 6.15 -4.43
CA ALA A 222 36.26 5.14 -5.10
C ALA A 222 35.07 5.82 -5.78
N ASP A 223 35.21 6.13 -7.07
CA ASP A 223 34.13 6.71 -7.84
C ASP A 223 33.22 5.62 -8.39
N PHE A 224 31.93 5.93 -8.50
CA PHE A 224 30.91 5.01 -8.97
C PHE A 224 30.14 5.62 -10.13
N ARG A 225 30.04 4.87 -11.23
CA ARG A 225 29.10 5.17 -12.31
C ARG A 225 27.97 4.16 -12.21
N LEU A 226 26.85 4.56 -11.61
CA LEU A 226 25.71 3.67 -11.46
C LEU A 226 24.97 3.57 -12.78
N THR A 227 24.73 2.35 -13.20
CA THR A 227 23.81 2.11 -14.32
C THR A 227 22.42 2.30 -13.74
N ARG A 228 21.55 3.08 -14.40
CA ARG A 228 20.11 3.01 -14.10
C ARG A 228 19.68 1.55 -14.10
N LEU A 229 18.64 1.21 -13.36
CA LEU A 229 17.95 -0.06 -13.57
C LEU A 229 17.28 0.05 -14.94
N ALA A 230 18.11 -0.16 -15.96
CA ALA A 230 17.85 0.05 -17.37
C ALA A 230 17.16 -1.16 -17.99
N GLN A 231 16.81 -2.16 -17.18
CA GLN A 231 16.15 -3.37 -17.63
C GLN A 231 15.00 -3.69 -16.68
N ARG A 232 13.78 -3.72 -17.24
CA ARG A 232 12.53 -4.16 -16.59
C ARG A 232 12.68 -5.49 -15.82
N LEU A 233 13.67 -6.33 -16.16
CA LEU A 233 13.95 -7.61 -15.48
C LEU A 233 14.55 -7.46 -14.09
N ASP A 234 15.36 -6.43 -13.83
CA ASP A 234 16.03 -6.23 -12.53
C ASP A 234 15.22 -5.35 -11.58
N GLU A 235 14.05 -4.88 -12.02
CA GLU A 235 13.07 -4.21 -11.18
C GLU A 235 12.61 -5.14 -10.04
N LEU A 236 12.45 -4.56 -8.86
CA LEU A 236 12.01 -5.23 -7.66
C LEU A 236 10.51 -4.99 -7.44
N VAL A 237 9.74 -6.07 -7.42
CA VAL A 237 8.30 -6.04 -7.18
C VAL A 237 7.93 -6.84 -5.93
N THR A 238 6.88 -6.41 -5.26
CA THR A 238 6.36 -6.92 -3.99
C THR A 238 5.40 -8.09 -4.22
N VAL A 239 5.96 -9.29 -4.35
CA VAL A 239 5.18 -10.50 -4.63
C VAL A 239 4.70 -11.24 -3.39
N THR A 240 4.76 -10.60 -2.21
CA THR A 240 4.19 -11.15 -0.97
C THR A 240 3.38 -10.09 -0.23
N PRO A 241 2.30 -10.45 0.50
CA PRO A 241 1.57 -9.52 1.37
C PRO A 241 2.52 -8.82 2.33
N GLY A 242 3.46 -9.60 2.89
CA GLY A 242 4.47 -9.11 3.82
C GLY A 242 5.19 -7.88 3.32
N GLY A 243 5.54 -7.80 2.04
CA GLY A 243 6.35 -6.72 1.48
C GLY A 243 7.70 -7.17 0.93
N MET A 244 7.91 -8.47 0.73
CA MET A 244 9.17 -8.98 0.19
C MET A 244 9.27 -8.70 -1.30
N GLN A 245 10.43 -8.18 -1.68
CA GLN A 245 10.73 -7.84 -3.07
C GLN A 245 11.41 -9.01 -3.78
N THR A 246 10.96 -9.27 -5.01
CA THR A 246 11.56 -10.25 -5.93
C THR A 246 11.85 -9.56 -7.25
N ARG A 247 12.92 -9.97 -7.93
CA ARG A 247 13.27 -9.44 -9.25
C ARG A 247 12.30 -9.97 -10.30
N VAL A 248 11.83 -9.11 -11.19
CA VAL A 248 10.94 -9.49 -12.30
C VAL A 248 11.53 -10.64 -13.13
N ARG A 249 12.85 -10.73 -13.27
CA ARG A 249 13.55 -11.81 -14.00
C ARG A 249 13.24 -13.21 -13.47
N ALA A 250 13.06 -13.35 -12.15
CA ALA A 250 12.83 -14.63 -11.49
C ALA A 250 11.36 -15.04 -11.54
N LEU A 251 10.44 -14.10 -11.81
CA LEU A 251 9.01 -14.36 -11.73
C LEU A 251 8.49 -15.16 -12.94
N PRO A 252 7.81 -16.29 -12.71
CA PRO A 252 7.21 -17.08 -13.79
C PRO A 252 5.86 -16.51 -14.25
N SER A 253 5.20 -15.70 -13.42
CA SER A 253 3.92 -15.03 -13.72
C SER A 253 4.13 -13.58 -14.16
N PRO A 254 3.25 -13.00 -15.00
CA PRO A 254 3.33 -11.61 -15.39
C PRO A 254 3.01 -10.69 -14.22
N VAL A 255 3.76 -9.59 -14.11
CA VAL A 255 3.48 -8.49 -13.18
C VAL A 255 3.46 -7.19 -13.95
N THR A 256 2.38 -6.43 -13.78
CA THR A 256 2.24 -5.08 -14.32
C THR A 256 2.47 -4.10 -13.18
N VAL A 257 3.36 -3.13 -13.39
CA VAL A 257 3.66 -2.08 -12.41
C VAL A 257 3.17 -0.75 -12.97
N ILE A 258 2.30 -0.08 -12.22
CA ILE A 258 1.85 1.28 -12.46
C ILE A 258 2.67 2.19 -11.53
N THR A 259 3.56 2.99 -12.10
CA THR A 259 4.49 3.83 -11.32
C THR A 259 3.84 5.14 -10.88
N ALA A 260 4.36 5.77 -9.82
CA ALA A 260 3.97 7.13 -9.44
C ALA A 260 4.10 8.12 -10.60
N GLU A 261 5.12 7.97 -11.46
CA GLU A 261 5.30 8.83 -12.63
C GLU A 261 4.13 8.69 -13.62
N GLN A 262 3.66 7.47 -13.89
CA GLN A 262 2.49 7.25 -14.76
C GLN A 262 1.22 7.87 -14.16
N ILE A 263 1.00 7.68 -12.86
CA ILE A 263 -0.13 8.26 -12.13
C ILE A 263 -0.07 9.80 -12.19
N GLU A 264 1.08 10.40 -11.92
CA GLU A 264 1.26 11.85 -11.92
C GLU A 264 1.15 12.46 -13.31
N ARG A 265 1.62 11.78 -14.37
CA ARG A 265 1.51 12.28 -15.76
C ARG A 265 0.09 12.21 -16.29
N GLN A 266 -0.68 11.19 -15.93
CA GLN A 266 -2.05 11.02 -16.40
C GLN A 266 -3.08 11.80 -15.58
N ARG A 267 -2.74 12.15 -14.32
CA ARG A 267 -3.64 12.89 -13.39
C ARG A 267 -5.03 12.25 -13.29
N PRO A 268 -5.12 10.95 -12.97
CA PRO A 268 -6.38 10.24 -12.95
C PRO A 268 -7.27 10.72 -11.80
N ALA A 269 -8.59 10.66 -11.99
CA ALA A 269 -9.55 10.89 -10.91
C ALA A 269 -9.58 9.75 -9.88
N THR A 270 -9.37 8.50 -10.32
CA THR A 270 -9.35 7.30 -9.47
C THR A 270 -8.29 6.32 -9.97
N LEU A 271 -7.84 5.38 -9.13
CA LEU A 271 -6.95 4.31 -9.60
C LEU A 271 -7.61 3.37 -10.62
N GLY A 272 -8.95 3.35 -10.64
CA GLY A 272 -9.81 2.68 -11.62
C GLY A 272 -9.44 2.94 -13.08
N SER A 273 -9.23 4.22 -13.42
CA SER A 273 -8.95 4.62 -14.80
C SER A 273 -7.58 4.15 -15.27
N VAL A 274 -6.54 4.34 -14.45
CA VAL A 274 -5.18 3.90 -14.77
C VAL A 274 -5.08 2.38 -14.82
N PHE A 275 -5.77 1.68 -13.91
CA PHE A 275 -5.83 0.23 -13.91
C PHE A 275 -6.33 -0.31 -15.26
N ARG A 276 -7.49 0.15 -15.75
CA ARG A 276 -8.01 -0.25 -17.07
C ARG A 276 -7.08 0.08 -18.22
N GLN A 277 -6.40 1.23 -18.12
CA GLN A 277 -5.52 1.68 -19.18
C GLN A 277 -4.22 0.87 -19.27
N VAL A 278 -3.68 0.42 -18.13
CA VAL A 278 -2.34 -0.18 -18.05
C VAL A 278 -2.37 -1.70 -17.93
N VAL A 279 -3.42 -2.28 -17.36
CA VAL A 279 -3.50 -3.72 -17.10
C VAL A 279 -4.22 -4.47 -18.22
N PRO A 280 -3.57 -5.44 -18.91
CA PRO A 280 -4.23 -6.29 -19.88
C PRO A 280 -5.38 -7.09 -19.29
N SER A 281 -6.48 -7.18 -20.03
CA SER A 281 -7.76 -7.76 -19.59
C SER A 281 -8.35 -7.10 -18.33
N GLY A 282 -7.77 -5.98 -17.88
CA GLY A 282 -8.18 -5.25 -16.70
C GLY A 282 -9.51 -4.57 -16.90
N VAL A 283 -10.46 -4.87 -16.02
CA VAL A 283 -11.78 -4.23 -15.97
C VAL A 283 -11.96 -3.59 -14.60
N SER A 284 -12.38 -2.34 -14.62
CA SER A 284 -12.90 -1.55 -13.50
C SER A 284 -14.07 -0.74 -14.06
N ALA A 285 -15.04 -0.34 -13.26
CA ALA A 285 -16.10 0.57 -13.70
C ALA A 285 -16.00 1.90 -12.97
N ASP A 286 -16.22 3.00 -13.67
CA ASP A 286 -16.49 4.30 -13.07
C ASP A 286 -18.01 4.42 -12.92
N ILE A 287 -18.49 4.17 -11.71
CA ILE A 287 -19.90 4.15 -11.37
C ILE A 287 -20.21 5.46 -10.68
N ALA A 288 -20.77 6.41 -11.43
CA ALA A 288 -20.83 7.81 -11.04
C ALA A 288 -21.62 8.08 -9.74
N ASP A 289 -22.59 7.22 -9.42
CA ASP A 289 -23.49 7.27 -8.27
C ASP A 289 -23.08 6.38 -7.10
N ALA A 290 -22.39 5.28 -7.39
CA ALA A 290 -21.84 4.38 -6.39
C ALA A 290 -20.35 4.14 -6.70
N PRO A 291 -19.48 5.17 -6.58
CA PRO A 291 -18.06 5.03 -6.87
C PRO A 291 -17.43 3.91 -6.03
N ALA A 292 -18.03 3.62 -4.86
CA ALA A 292 -17.84 2.47 -3.98
C ALA A 292 -17.83 1.07 -4.65
N MET A 293 -18.34 0.95 -5.88
CA MET A 293 -18.47 -0.31 -6.61
C MET A 293 -17.38 -0.52 -7.67
N GLY A 294 -16.40 0.38 -7.77
CA GLY A 294 -15.24 0.25 -8.65
C GLY A 294 -14.29 -0.86 -8.19
N ARG A 295 -14.58 -2.12 -8.56
CA ARG A 295 -13.72 -3.28 -8.29
C ARG A 295 -12.72 -3.52 -9.41
N PHE A 296 -11.53 -3.99 -9.06
CA PHE A 296 -10.55 -4.47 -10.03
C PHE A 296 -10.82 -5.94 -10.38
N SER A 297 -10.78 -6.25 -11.67
CA SER A 297 -10.88 -7.60 -12.19
C SER A 297 -9.98 -7.77 -13.41
N ALA A 298 -9.52 -9.00 -13.66
CA ALA A 298 -8.72 -9.34 -14.84
C ALA A 298 -8.98 -10.80 -15.24
N ARG A 299 -8.64 -11.15 -16.48
CA ARG A 299 -8.70 -12.52 -17.03
C ARG A 299 -10.07 -13.19 -17.01
N GLY A 300 -11.14 -12.38 -17.02
CA GLY A 300 -12.51 -12.83 -17.25
C GLY A 300 -13.31 -13.12 -15.98
N ALA A 301 -14.19 -14.11 -16.07
CA ALA A 301 -15.14 -14.43 -15.01
C ALA A 301 -14.54 -15.43 -14.02
N SER A 302 -14.76 -15.23 -12.72
CA SER A 302 -14.51 -16.25 -11.70
C SER A 302 -15.77 -16.60 -10.90
N SER A 303 -16.94 -16.21 -11.38
CA SER A 303 -18.26 -16.49 -10.81
C SER A 303 -19.33 -16.44 -11.91
N LEU A 304 -20.54 -16.90 -11.61
CA LEU A 304 -21.69 -16.75 -12.53
C LEU A 304 -22.20 -15.31 -12.63
N SER A 305 -21.97 -14.51 -11.60
CA SER A 305 -22.39 -13.11 -11.51
C SER A 305 -21.49 -12.12 -12.25
N GLY A 306 -20.43 -12.61 -12.93
CA GLY A 306 -19.63 -11.81 -13.86
C GLY A 306 -18.13 -11.82 -13.57
N THR A 307 -17.50 -10.64 -13.65
CA THR A 307 -16.05 -10.49 -13.49
C THR A 307 -15.57 -10.90 -12.09
N GLY A 308 -14.48 -11.66 -12.02
CA GLY A 308 -13.88 -12.06 -10.75
C GLY A 308 -13.08 -10.93 -10.11
N ALA A 309 -13.50 -10.46 -8.93
CA ALA A 309 -12.77 -9.43 -8.20
C ALA A 309 -11.36 -9.94 -7.80
N MET A 310 -10.36 -9.08 -8.00
CA MET A 310 -8.99 -9.27 -7.53
C MET A 310 -8.88 -8.90 -6.05
N LYS A 311 -8.00 -9.60 -5.35
CA LYS A 311 -7.70 -9.32 -3.95
C LYS A 311 -6.82 -8.08 -3.85
N VAL A 312 -7.15 -7.12 -2.99
CA VAL A 312 -6.42 -5.85 -2.91
C VAL A 312 -5.78 -5.66 -1.55
N PHE A 313 -4.51 -5.25 -1.58
CA PHE A 313 -3.71 -4.92 -0.41
C PHE A 313 -3.23 -3.47 -0.50
N VAL A 314 -3.25 -2.76 0.62
CA VAL A 314 -2.61 -1.45 0.77
C VAL A 314 -1.48 -1.60 1.79
N ASP A 315 -0.25 -1.38 1.35
CA ASP A 315 0.97 -1.55 2.16
C ASP A 315 1.10 -2.93 2.84
N GLY A 316 0.52 -3.96 2.22
CA GLY A 316 0.52 -5.33 2.73
C GLY A 316 -0.64 -5.67 3.66
N ILE A 317 -1.59 -4.77 3.85
CA ILE A 317 -2.83 -5.00 4.61
C ILE A 317 -3.95 -5.29 3.65
N GLU A 318 -4.62 -6.43 3.86
CA GLU A 318 -5.74 -6.85 3.03
C GLU A 318 -6.97 -5.99 3.30
N SER A 319 -7.61 -5.51 2.22
CA SER A 319 -8.85 -4.76 2.35
C SER A 319 -10.01 -5.67 2.78
N SER A 320 -10.87 -5.17 3.67
CA SER A 320 -12.13 -5.82 4.10
C SER A 320 -13.20 -5.77 3.00
N GLU A 321 -13.26 -4.65 2.29
CA GLU A 321 -14.04 -4.41 1.08
C GLU A 321 -13.32 -3.29 0.31
N PHE A 322 -12.89 -3.57 -0.93
CA PHE A 322 -12.09 -2.61 -1.69
C PHE A 322 -12.93 -1.80 -2.67
N ASP A 323 -12.67 -0.49 -2.67
CA ASP A 323 -13.17 0.49 -3.62
C ASP A 323 -11.98 1.25 -4.25
N ALA A 324 -11.90 1.27 -5.58
CA ALA A 324 -10.86 1.99 -6.32
C ALA A 324 -10.86 3.51 -6.10
N SER A 325 -11.98 4.09 -5.63
CA SER A 325 -12.09 5.51 -5.24
C SER A 325 -11.61 5.78 -3.81
N ALA A 326 -11.42 4.74 -2.98
CA ALA A 326 -11.05 4.88 -1.58
C ALA A 326 -9.55 5.16 -1.35
N VAL A 327 -8.72 5.17 -2.41
CA VAL A 327 -7.29 5.49 -2.33
C VAL A 327 -7.00 6.75 -3.12
N ASP A 328 -6.46 7.76 -2.44
CA ASP A 328 -5.98 8.99 -3.07
C ASP A 328 -4.76 8.69 -3.98
N PRO A 329 -4.84 8.93 -5.30
CA PRO A 329 -3.72 8.69 -6.22
C PRO A 329 -2.43 9.44 -5.84
N ALA A 330 -2.52 10.59 -5.18
CA ALA A 330 -1.35 11.38 -4.77
C ALA A 330 -0.52 10.67 -3.69
N SER A 331 -1.15 9.81 -2.89
CA SER A 331 -0.51 9.02 -1.83
C SER A 331 0.30 7.83 -2.34
N VAL A 332 0.06 7.41 -3.59
CA VAL A 332 0.57 6.14 -4.14
C VAL A 332 1.99 6.30 -4.68
N GLU A 333 2.89 5.41 -4.27
CA GLU A 333 4.25 5.26 -4.81
C GLU A 333 4.23 4.40 -6.07
N ARG A 334 3.50 3.29 -6.03
CA ARG A 334 3.22 2.43 -7.19
C ARG A 334 2.07 1.47 -6.89
N VAL A 335 1.46 0.94 -7.94
CA VAL A 335 0.53 -0.18 -7.88
C VAL A 335 1.15 -1.35 -8.63
N GLU A 336 1.15 -2.53 -8.03
CA GLU A 336 1.65 -3.76 -8.64
C GLU A 336 0.49 -4.73 -8.81
N VAL A 337 0.35 -5.31 -10.00
CA VAL A 337 -0.77 -6.17 -10.37
C VAL A 337 -0.25 -7.53 -10.82
N ILE A 338 -0.59 -8.57 -10.07
CA ILE A 338 -0.29 -9.97 -10.35
C ILE A 338 -1.58 -10.63 -10.81
N ARG A 339 -1.59 -11.22 -12.00
CA ARG A 339 -2.82 -11.76 -12.61
C ARG A 339 -2.87 -13.29 -12.51
N GLY A 340 -4.06 -13.80 -12.26
CA GLY A 340 -4.35 -15.25 -12.23
C GLY A 340 -4.15 -15.94 -10.89
N PRO A 341 -4.55 -17.23 -10.81
CA PRO A 341 -4.65 -17.98 -9.56
C PRO A 341 -3.29 -18.32 -8.91
N GLN A 342 -2.19 -18.17 -9.65
CA GLN A 342 -0.82 -18.43 -9.16
C GLN A 342 -0.42 -17.52 -7.99
N ALA A 343 -1.11 -16.38 -7.82
CA ALA A 343 -0.90 -15.48 -6.70
C ALA A 343 -1.37 -16.08 -5.36
N ALA A 344 -2.38 -16.96 -5.36
CA ALA A 344 -3.02 -17.45 -4.13
C ALA A 344 -2.08 -18.23 -3.21
N THR A 345 -1.07 -18.92 -3.74
CA THR A 345 -0.09 -19.63 -2.88
C THR A 345 0.63 -18.69 -1.90
N VAL A 346 0.79 -17.41 -2.24
CA VAL A 346 1.50 -16.44 -1.38
C VAL A 346 0.53 -15.44 -0.73
N PHE A 347 -0.56 -15.10 -1.42
CA PHE A 347 -1.53 -14.08 -0.98
C PHE A 347 -2.80 -14.64 -0.34
N GLY A 348 -2.94 -15.97 -0.34
CA GLY A 348 -4.04 -16.70 0.25
C GLY A 348 -5.33 -16.72 -0.56
N ALA A 349 -6.37 -17.24 0.09
CA ALA A 349 -7.70 -17.37 -0.46
C ALA A 349 -8.23 -16.03 -1.01
N ASP A 350 -9.16 -16.15 -1.96
CA ASP A 350 -9.79 -15.06 -2.73
C ASP A 350 -8.88 -14.36 -3.76
N ALA A 351 -7.59 -14.71 -3.82
CA ALA A 351 -6.65 -14.25 -4.86
C ALA A 351 -6.78 -14.99 -6.20
N ALA A 352 -7.93 -15.63 -6.47
CA ALA A 352 -8.19 -16.42 -7.68
C ALA A 352 -8.14 -15.58 -8.98
N GLY A 353 -8.66 -14.35 -8.93
CA GLY A 353 -8.53 -13.37 -10.03
C GLY A 353 -7.15 -12.71 -10.11
N GLY A 354 -6.29 -12.97 -9.12
CA GLY A 354 -5.02 -12.27 -8.92
C GLY A 354 -5.08 -11.23 -7.80
N VAL A 355 -4.03 -10.42 -7.72
CA VAL A 355 -3.77 -9.50 -6.61
C VAL A 355 -3.38 -8.12 -7.12
N VAL A 356 -3.88 -7.08 -6.45
CA VAL A 356 -3.44 -5.69 -6.60
C VAL A 356 -2.78 -5.24 -5.29
N GLN A 357 -1.52 -4.82 -5.37
CA GLN A 357 -0.74 -4.29 -4.26
C GLN A 357 -0.55 -2.79 -4.45
N ILE A 358 -1.09 -1.98 -3.55
CA ILE A 358 -0.92 -0.53 -3.56
C ILE A 358 0.13 -0.19 -2.51
N ILE A 359 1.25 0.39 -2.94
CA ILE A 359 2.32 0.83 -2.05
C ILE A 359 2.23 2.34 -1.92
N THR A 360 2.12 2.85 -0.68
CA THR A 360 2.04 4.29 -0.43
C THR A 360 3.41 4.91 -0.19
N LYS A 361 3.53 6.20 -0.47
CA LYS A 361 4.76 6.99 -0.27
C LYS A 361 5.10 7.04 1.22
N ARG A 362 6.37 6.79 1.57
CA ARG A 362 6.91 6.86 2.96
C ARG A 362 7.99 7.92 3.15
N GLY A 363 8.03 8.87 2.23
CA GLY A 363 9.08 9.89 2.15
C GLY A 363 10.38 9.36 1.57
N ASP A 364 11.35 10.26 1.52
CA ASP A 364 12.72 9.97 1.09
C ASP A 364 13.65 10.44 2.22
N PRO A 365 14.65 9.65 2.66
CA PRO A 365 15.68 10.13 3.58
C PRO A 365 16.62 11.19 2.96
N ALA A 366 16.52 11.46 1.65
CA ALA A 366 17.39 12.38 0.92
C ALA A 366 17.19 13.89 1.19
N PRO A 367 15.97 14.45 1.36
CA PRO A 367 15.80 15.89 1.53
C PRO A 367 16.32 16.36 2.90
N ALA A 368 17.33 17.23 2.91
CA ALA A 368 17.81 17.89 4.13
C ALA A 368 16.77 18.85 4.75
N ARG A 369 15.75 19.22 3.97
CA ARG A 369 14.59 20.00 4.37
C ARG A 369 13.33 19.28 3.89
N PRO A 370 12.23 19.32 4.66
CA PRO A 370 10.96 18.78 4.21
C PRO A 370 10.52 19.43 2.89
N GLU A 371 10.04 18.61 1.97
CA GLU A 371 9.41 19.05 0.73
C GLU A 371 7.90 19.13 0.94
N VAL A 372 7.31 20.28 0.60
CA VAL A 372 5.87 20.48 0.65
C VAL A 372 5.33 20.47 -0.77
N MET A 373 4.33 19.64 -1.02
CA MET A 373 3.55 19.66 -2.26
C MET A 373 2.15 20.15 -1.94
N ALA A 374 1.65 21.10 -2.71
CA ALA A 374 0.27 21.57 -2.65
C ALA A 374 -0.29 21.65 -4.07
N GLN A 375 -1.55 21.28 -4.24
CA GLN A 375 -2.24 21.31 -5.52
C GLN A 375 -3.67 21.81 -5.32
N ALA A 376 -4.12 22.65 -6.25
CA ALA A 376 -5.50 23.09 -6.35
C ALA A 376 -5.95 23.03 -7.81
N LEU A 377 -7.02 22.29 -8.07
CA LEU A 377 -7.67 22.17 -9.37
C LEU A 377 -9.15 22.55 -9.25
N GLY A 378 -9.66 23.29 -10.23
CA GLY A 378 -11.07 23.59 -10.43
C GLY A 378 -11.48 23.33 -11.87
N GLY A 379 -12.72 22.92 -12.09
CA GLY A 379 -13.13 22.46 -13.40
C GLY A 379 -14.61 22.15 -13.52
N ILE A 380 -14.98 21.60 -14.67
CA ILE A 380 -16.36 21.29 -15.04
C ILE A 380 -16.46 19.80 -15.38
N LEU A 381 -17.46 19.15 -14.81
CA LEU A 381 -17.95 17.83 -15.21
C LEU A 381 -19.20 18.03 -16.08
N GLU A 382 -19.18 17.50 -17.29
CA GLU A 382 -20.34 17.43 -18.15
C GLU A 382 -21.24 16.25 -17.80
N THR A 383 -22.54 16.44 -17.98
CA THR A 383 -23.53 15.40 -17.71
C THR A 383 -24.64 15.42 -18.76
N PRO A 384 -25.29 14.27 -19.03
CA PRO A 384 -26.42 14.22 -19.95
C PRO A 384 -27.74 14.69 -19.31
N TYR A 385 -27.73 15.13 -18.04
CA TYR A 385 -28.95 15.36 -17.31
C TYR A 385 -29.42 16.81 -17.44
N PRO A 386 -30.70 17.06 -17.79
CA PRO A 386 -31.24 18.41 -17.97
C PRO A 386 -31.03 19.28 -16.73
N GLY A 387 -30.52 20.51 -16.94
CA GLY A 387 -30.22 21.46 -15.86
C GLY A 387 -28.85 21.29 -15.20
N PHE A 388 -28.09 20.25 -15.56
CA PHE A 388 -26.78 19.92 -14.98
C PHE A 388 -25.71 19.69 -16.06
N SER A 389 -25.77 20.42 -17.17
CA SER A 389 -24.84 20.23 -18.28
C SER A 389 -23.39 20.53 -17.90
N GLU A 390 -23.17 21.41 -16.92
CA GLU A 390 -21.85 21.81 -16.43
C GLU A 390 -21.84 21.85 -14.89
N VAL A 391 -21.18 20.88 -14.27
CA VAL A 391 -21.12 20.72 -12.82
C VAL A 391 -19.74 21.08 -12.31
N LEU A 392 -19.66 22.03 -11.36
CA LEU A 392 -18.40 22.42 -10.76
C LEU A 392 -17.75 21.22 -10.05
N ARG A 393 -16.49 20.96 -10.38
CA ARG A 393 -15.63 19.98 -9.72
C ARG A 393 -14.37 20.66 -9.21
N GLN A 394 -13.96 20.30 -8.00
CA GLN A 394 -12.80 20.86 -7.32
C GLN A 394 -11.98 19.73 -6.71
N HIS A 395 -10.67 19.85 -6.74
CA HIS A 395 -9.75 18.88 -6.18
C HIS A 395 -8.53 19.57 -5.58
N TYR A 396 -8.26 19.29 -4.32
CA TYR A 396 -7.15 19.87 -3.57
C TYR A 396 -6.35 18.75 -2.94
N THR A 397 -5.02 18.82 -3.03
CA THR A 397 -4.14 17.90 -2.31
C THR A 397 -3.00 18.66 -1.66
N GLY A 398 -2.53 18.15 -0.53
CA GLY A 398 -1.39 18.67 0.20
C GLY A 398 -0.60 17.53 0.83
N SER A 399 0.72 17.57 0.74
CA SER A 399 1.58 16.59 1.40
C SER A 399 2.91 17.20 1.80
N VAL A 400 3.44 16.76 2.94
CA VAL A 400 4.79 17.04 3.40
C VAL A 400 5.55 15.73 3.46
N ARG A 401 6.70 15.68 2.79
CA ARG A 401 7.61 14.53 2.85
C ARG A 401 9.00 14.95 3.25
N GLY A 402 9.71 14.09 3.94
CA GLY A 402 11.09 14.36 4.34
C GLY A 402 11.70 13.18 5.08
N GLY A 403 12.88 13.40 5.63
CA GLY A 403 13.58 12.38 6.39
C GLY A 403 15.00 12.78 6.77
N GLY A 404 15.69 11.86 7.41
CA GLY A 404 17.09 11.94 7.77
C GLY A 404 17.71 10.54 7.87
N PRO A 405 18.92 10.41 8.44
CA PRO A 405 19.56 9.12 8.62
C PRO A 405 18.68 8.18 9.45
N GLY A 406 18.17 7.13 8.82
CA GLY A 406 17.37 6.08 9.48
C GLY A 406 15.89 6.40 9.67
N VAL A 407 15.37 7.54 9.22
CA VAL A 407 13.91 7.82 9.26
C VAL A 407 13.46 8.60 8.03
N SER A 408 12.32 8.25 7.45
CA SER A 408 11.64 9.04 6.42
C SER A 408 10.13 9.06 6.69
N TYR A 409 9.46 10.10 6.23
CA TYR A 409 8.03 10.26 6.41
C TYR A 409 7.38 10.95 5.22
N ASN A 410 6.09 10.68 5.05
CA ASN A 410 5.19 11.36 4.12
C ASN A 410 3.82 11.47 4.79
N VAL A 411 3.32 12.69 4.92
CA VAL A 411 2.02 12.98 5.54
C VAL A 411 1.26 13.89 4.58
N GLY A 412 0.01 13.57 4.29
CA GLY A 412 -0.79 14.38 3.38
C GLY A 412 -2.27 14.11 3.47
N GLY A 413 -3.01 14.79 2.61
CA GLY A 413 -4.45 14.65 2.49
C GLY A 413 -4.95 15.28 1.22
N GLY A 414 -6.20 14.94 0.90
CA GLY A 414 -6.91 15.39 -0.27
C GLY A 414 -8.33 15.78 0.07
N TYR A 415 -8.90 16.66 -0.75
CA TYR A 415 -10.31 16.99 -0.72
C TYR A 415 -10.81 17.15 -2.14
N THR A 416 -11.73 16.27 -2.53
CA THR A 416 -12.47 16.40 -3.79
C THR A 416 -13.89 16.83 -3.49
N ARG A 417 -14.42 17.76 -4.27
CA ARG A 417 -15.83 18.17 -4.24
C ARG A 417 -16.37 18.18 -5.66
N GLN A 418 -17.57 17.65 -5.83
CA GLN A 418 -18.33 17.71 -7.08
C GLN A 418 -19.74 18.16 -6.73
N GLY A 419 -20.24 19.19 -7.42
CA GLY A 419 -21.60 19.68 -7.23
C GLY A 419 -22.68 18.65 -7.57
N ASP A 420 -23.93 19.02 -7.31
CA ASP A 420 -25.08 18.25 -7.77
C ASP A 420 -25.06 18.14 -9.30
N ARG A 421 -25.51 16.98 -9.79
CA ARG A 421 -25.46 16.59 -11.20
C ARG A 421 -26.75 15.93 -11.71
N LEU A 422 -27.82 15.91 -10.91
CA LEU A 422 -29.07 15.21 -11.23
C LEU A 422 -30.33 16.03 -10.97
N PRO A 423 -31.38 15.85 -11.79
CA PRO A 423 -32.64 16.56 -11.67
C PRO A 423 -33.52 16.07 -10.50
N HIS A 424 -34.69 16.69 -10.35
CA HIS A 424 -35.77 16.26 -9.46
C HIS A 424 -35.47 16.27 -7.95
N GLY A 425 -34.50 17.08 -7.51
CA GLY A 425 -34.16 17.25 -6.09
C GLY A 425 -33.38 16.09 -5.48
N GLU A 426 -32.75 15.25 -6.32
CA GLU A 426 -31.78 14.26 -5.90
C GLU A 426 -30.50 14.93 -5.40
N ILE A 427 -30.04 14.56 -4.21
CA ILE A 427 -28.76 15.03 -3.67
C ILE A 427 -27.67 14.17 -4.30
N SER A 428 -26.94 14.78 -5.22
CA SER A 428 -25.90 14.12 -6.03
C SER A 428 -24.52 14.73 -5.85
N GLU A 429 -24.41 15.76 -5.00
CA GLU A 429 -23.16 16.34 -4.53
C GLU A 429 -22.30 15.27 -3.82
N GLN A 430 -21.03 15.21 -4.24
CA GLN A 430 -20.04 14.31 -3.67
C GLN A 430 -18.91 15.11 -3.01
N SER A 431 -18.46 14.65 -1.85
CA SER A 431 -17.24 15.14 -1.23
C SER A 431 -16.40 13.99 -0.67
N SER A 432 -15.09 14.05 -0.88
CA SER A 432 -14.17 12.96 -0.54
C SER A 432 -12.91 13.49 0.17
N PRO A 433 -13.00 13.94 1.44
CA PRO A 433 -11.83 14.18 2.27
C PRO A 433 -11.03 12.89 2.53
N SER A 434 -9.72 12.97 2.39
CA SER A 434 -8.75 11.92 2.67
C SER A 434 -7.58 12.45 3.49
N VAL A 435 -7.02 11.61 4.35
CA VAL A 435 -5.74 11.83 5.02
C VAL A 435 -4.93 10.54 4.98
N TYR A 436 -3.61 10.68 4.85
CA TYR A 436 -2.68 9.56 4.86
C TYR A 436 -1.36 9.96 5.51
N ALA A 437 -0.72 8.99 6.14
CA ALA A 437 0.60 9.14 6.71
C ALA A 437 1.37 7.82 6.55
N GLY A 438 2.65 7.93 6.21
CA GLY A 438 3.59 6.82 6.14
C GLY A 438 4.92 7.23 6.73
N VAL A 439 5.47 6.42 7.62
CA VAL A 439 6.78 6.61 8.25
C VAL A 439 7.58 5.33 8.07
N ARG A 440 8.83 5.46 7.63
CA ARG A 440 9.81 4.38 7.61
C ARG A 440 10.93 4.70 8.57
N TYR A 441 11.21 3.79 9.47
CA TYR A 441 12.39 3.79 10.30
C TYR A 441 13.30 2.63 9.90
N SER A 442 14.61 2.86 9.86
CA SER A 442 15.59 1.87 9.47
C SER A 442 16.87 2.07 10.25
N GLU A 443 17.13 1.17 11.19
CA GLU A 443 18.35 1.15 11.99
C GLU A 443 18.90 -0.27 12.10
N GLY A 444 20.21 -0.43 11.87
CA GLY A 444 20.82 -1.75 12.03
C GLY A 444 20.20 -2.77 11.07
N ILE A 445 19.80 -3.91 11.62
CA ILE A 445 19.17 -5.01 10.88
C ILE A 445 17.64 -4.84 10.77
N ILE A 446 17.08 -3.80 11.40
CA ILE A 446 15.64 -3.60 11.54
C ILE A 446 15.18 -2.50 10.60
N THR A 447 14.08 -2.75 9.91
CA THR A 447 13.30 -1.73 9.20
C THR A 447 11.86 -1.84 9.69
N ALA A 448 11.29 -0.73 10.13
CA ALA A 448 9.90 -0.64 10.56
C ALA A 448 9.18 0.39 9.70
N ASP A 449 8.03 0.02 9.15
CA ASP A 449 7.16 0.90 8.39
C ASP A 449 5.82 1.01 9.11
N LEU A 450 5.42 2.23 9.45
CA LEU A 450 4.10 2.55 9.99
C LEU A 450 3.33 3.32 8.93
N HIS A 451 2.07 2.96 8.71
CA HIS A 451 1.22 3.66 7.76
C HIS A 451 -0.23 3.70 8.24
N GLY A 452 -0.93 4.74 7.83
CA GLY A 452 -2.33 4.95 8.13
C GLY A 452 -2.99 5.78 7.03
N ARG A 453 -4.23 5.42 6.70
CA ARG A 453 -5.08 6.21 5.80
C ARG A 453 -6.51 6.21 6.31
N TYR A 454 -7.18 7.32 6.07
CA TYR A 454 -8.59 7.50 6.35
C TYR A 454 -9.22 8.29 5.20
N LEU A 455 -10.33 7.79 4.67
CA LEU A 455 -11.12 8.46 3.66
C LEU A 455 -12.58 8.42 4.09
N ARG A 456 -13.26 9.57 3.93
CA ARG A 456 -14.70 9.67 4.13
C ARG A 456 -15.32 10.23 2.86
N ASN A 457 -16.24 9.49 2.25
CA ASN A 457 -16.95 9.90 1.06
C ASN A 457 -18.41 10.19 1.42
N ASN A 458 -18.93 11.34 1.00
CA ASN A 458 -20.37 11.53 0.95
C ASN A 458 -20.90 10.71 -0.24
N LEU A 459 -21.69 9.67 0.03
CA LEU A 459 -22.29 8.86 -1.02
C LEU A 459 -23.53 9.58 -1.54
N PRO A 460 -23.52 10.07 -2.79
CA PRO A 460 -24.69 10.69 -3.38
C PRO A 460 -25.79 9.63 -3.49
N VAL A 461 -27.04 10.00 -3.19
CA VAL A 461 -28.15 9.05 -3.31
C VAL A 461 -28.87 9.29 -4.60
N VAL A 462 -28.27 8.71 -5.62
CA VAL A 462 -28.67 8.87 -7.01
C VAL A 462 -29.54 7.70 -7.40
N LEU A 463 -30.68 8.01 -8.01
CA LEU A 463 -31.37 7.07 -8.86
C LEU A 463 -31.06 7.47 -10.31
N ASN A 464 -30.76 6.53 -11.20
CA ASN A 464 -30.73 6.88 -12.62
C ASN A 464 -32.11 7.47 -13.00
N PRO A 465 -32.20 8.76 -13.41
CA PRO A 465 -33.49 9.44 -13.60
C PRO A 465 -34.41 8.74 -14.61
N GLN A 466 -33.86 7.91 -15.49
CA GLN A 466 -34.64 7.08 -16.41
C GLN A 466 -35.59 6.12 -15.68
N PHE A 467 -35.24 5.67 -14.47
CA PHE A 467 -36.07 4.78 -13.65
C PHE A 467 -37.28 5.45 -13.02
N LEU A 468 -37.34 6.78 -12.97
CA LEU A 468 -38.55 7.50 -12.54
C LEU A 468 -39.75 7.15 -13.44
N THR A 469 -39.50 6.76 -14.69
CA THR A 469 -40.52 6.32 -15.65
C THR A 469 -40.85 4.82 -15.57
N ALA A 470 -40.17 4.06 -14.71
CA ALA A 470 -40.32 2.60 -14.65
C ALA A 470 -41.60 2.14 -13.94
N GLY A 471 -42.37 3.04 -13.31
CA GLY A 471 -43.63 2.70 -12.64
C GLY A 471 -43.49 1.92 -11.33
N VAL A 472 -42.26 1.59 -10.92
CA VAL A 472 -41.98 0.88 -9.68
C VAL A 472 -41.94 1.89 -8.52
N PRO A 473 -42.80 1.78 -7.49
CA PRO A 473 -42.89 2.77 -6.43
C PRO A 473 -41.55 3.08 -5.74
N SER A 474 -40.73 2.06 -5.46
CA SER A 474 -39.41 2.20 -4.84
C SER A 474 -38.35 2.88 -5.74
N LEU A 475 -38.61 2.97 -7.06
CA LEU A 475 -37.75 3.62 -8.06
C LEU A 475 -38.40 4.90 -8.63
N SER A 476 -39.53 5.34 -8.08
CA SER A 476 -40.27 6.51 -8.57
C SER A 476 -40.05 7.77 -7.70
N ARG A 477 -39.16 7.67 -6.71
CA ARG A 477 -39.01 8.67 -5.65
C ARG A 477 -37.53 8.97 -5.37
N PRO A 478 -37.10 10.24 -5.46
CA PRO A 478 -35.75 10.65 -5.06
C PRO A 478 -35.47 10.31 -3.59
N ARG A 479 -34.20 10.03 -3.25
CA ARG A 479 -33.75 9.87 -1.87
C ARG A 479 -33.07 11.18 -1.41
N PHE A 480 -33.45 11.69 -0.24
CA PHE A 480 -33.18 13.10 0.15
C PHE A 480 -32.15 13.28 1.27
N THR A 481 -31.30 12.30 1.54
CA THR A 481 -30.23 12.44 2.53
C THR A 481 -29.04 11.60 2.06
N PRO A 482 -27.85 12.20 1.86
CA PRO A 482 -26.69 11.48 1.37
C PRO A 482 -26.23 10.42 2.38
N GLY A 483 -25.72 9.31 1.85
CA GLY A 483 -25.04 8.31 2.63
C GLY A 483 -23.62 8.75 2.99
N VAL A 484 -22.97 8.00 3.85
CA VAL A 484 -21.57 8.19 4.21
C VAL A 484 -20.85 6.87 4.05
N LEU A 485 -19.76 6.88 3.27
CA LEU A 485 -18.79 5.80 3.22
C LEU A 485 -17.54 6.22 3.97
N THR A 486 -17.02 5.33 4.80
CA THR A 486 -15.74 5.52 5.48
C THR A 486 -14.85 4.32 5.22
N ASN A 487 -13.61 4.57 4.81
CA ASN A 487 -12.60 3.55 4.60
C ASN A 487 -11.33 3.93 5.37
N GLU A 488 -10.85 3.01 6.19
CA GLU A 488 -9.65 3.22 6.98
C GLU A 488 -8.75 1.99 6.93
N THR A 489 -7.45 2.21 6.82
CA THR A 489 -6.45 1.16 6.87
C THR A 489 -5.27 1.66 7.71
N TYR A 490 -4.89 0.89 8.72
CA TYR A 490 -3.73 1.18 9.56
C TYR A 490 -2.88 -0.06 9.69
N GLY A 491 -1.57 0.09 9.66
CA GLY A 491 -0.74 -0.97 10.19
C GLY A 491 0.74 -0.72 10.10
N THR A 492 1.44 -1.79 10.46
CA THR A 492 2.87 -1.77 10.68
C THR A 492 3.52 -2.98 10.05
N ARG A 493 4.71 -2.77 9.52
CA ARG A 493 5.55 -3.82 8.96
C ARG A 493 6.91 -3.72 9.59
N ILE A 494 7.35 -4.79 10.23
CA ILE A 494 8.65 -4.89 10.88
C ILE A 494 9.44 -5.97 10.14
N SER A 495 10.58 -5.58 9.58
CA SER A 495 11.51 -6.47 8.91
C SER A 495 12.81 -6.54 9.69
N ALA A 496 13.33 -7.74 9.89
CA ALA A 496 14.64 -7.97 10.47
C ALA A 496 15.50 -8.81 9.51
N ALA A 497 16.74 -8.39 9.26
CA ALA A 497 17.71 -9.14 8.47
C ALA A 497 18.96 -9.43 9.32
N PRO A 498 18.90 -10.42 10.25
CA PRO A 498 20.02 -10.72 11.16
C PRO A 498 21.31 -11.08 10.42
N THR A 499 21.19 -11.67 9.23
CA THR A 499 22.31 -12.01 8.35
C THR A 499 22.02 -11.54 6.93
N SER A 500 23.02 -11.59 6.05
CA SER A 500 22.84 -11.26 4.63
C SER A 500 22.00 -12.27 3.86
N TRP A 501 21.81 -13.46 4.40
CA TRP A 501 21.12 -14.58 3.76
C TRP A 501 19.78 -14.91 4.41
N TRP A 502 19.41 -14.27 5.52
CA TRP A 502 18.18 -14.56 6.26
C TRP A 502 17.40 -13.29 6.59
N ARG A 503 16.11 -13.28 6.30
CA ARG A 503 15.20 -12.17 6.53
C ARG A 503 13.89 -12.65 7.15
N ASN A 504 13.40 -11.90 8.13
CA ASN A 504 12.11 -12.12 8.78
C ASN A 504 11.21 -10.90 8.60
N GLN A 505 9.98 -11.20 8.22
CA GLN A 505 8.82 -10.37 7.90
C GLN A 505 7.69 -10.41 8.91
N LEU A 506 7.29 -9.33 9.58
CA LEU A 506 6.04 -9.28 10.34
C LEU A 506 5.20 -8.09 9.89
N THR A 507 3.94 -8.33 9.52
CA THR A 507 2.95 -7.29 9.19
C THR A 507 1.74 -7.44 10.10
N LEU A 508 1.31 -6.35 10.72
CA LEU A 508 0.08 -6.25 11.49
C LEU A 508 -0.81 -5.20 10.81
N GLY A 509 -2.08 -5.53 10.60
CA GLY A 509 -2.99 -4.67 9.85
C GLY A 509 -4.39 -4.62 10.42
N PHE A 510 -5.00 -3.44 10.30
CA PHE A 510 -6.40 -3.18 10.53
C PHE A 510 -6.98 -2.52 9.28
N ASP A 511 -8.11 -3.01 8.80
CA ASP A 511 -8.87 -2.38 7.73
C ASP A 511 -10.35 -2.34 8.12
N ARG A 512 -11.03 -1.24 7.81
CA ARG A 512 -12.47 -1.14 8.00
C ARG A 512 -13.14 -0.41 6.84
N PHE A 513 -14.22 -1.01 6.38
CA PHE A 513 -15.16 -0.42 5.44
C PHE A 513 -16.50 -0.22 6.12
N ARG A 514 -17.00 1.01 6.13
CA ARG A 514 -18.30 1.36 6.71
C ARG A 514 -19.14 2.16 5.74
N GLN A 515 -20.42 1.80 5.64
CA GLN A 515 -21.42 2.50 4.84
C GLN A 515 -22.65 2.76 5.70
N ASP A 516 -23.07 4.02 5.78
CA ASP A 516 -24.26 4.47 6.48
C ASP A 516 -25.17 5.24 5.52
N GLU A 517 -26.38 4.77 5.28
CA GLU A 517 -27.42 5.49 4.55
C GLU A 517 -28.65 5.64 5.43
N ARG A 518 -29.19 6.86 5.52
CA ARG A 518 -30.38 7.13 6.34
C ARG A 518 -31.28 8.08 5.60
N GLN A 519 -32.52 7.69 5.36
CA GLN A 519 -33.55 8.60 4.89
C GLN A 519 -34.12 9.35 6.11
N ALA A 520 -33.62 10.55 6.39
CA ALA A 520 -34.01 11.31 7.59
C ALA A 520 -35.22 12.23 7.38
N ARG A 521 -35.73 12.36 6.14
CA ARG A 521 -36.88 13.19 5.80
C ARG A 521 -38.07 12.31 5.40
N ARG A 522 -39.19 12.50 6.09
CA ARG A 522 -40.48 11.86 5.75
C ARG A 522 -41.05 12.55 4.53
N ARG A 523 -41.58 11.78 3.59
CA ARG A 523 -42.53 12.30 2.61
C ARG A 523 -43.92 12.17 3.24
N LEU A 524 -44.87 13.03 2.88
CA LEU A 524 -46.24 12.97 3.40
C LEU A 524 -47.23 12.80 2.25
N ALA A 525 -46.90 11.97 1.25
CA ALA A 525 -47.78 11.74 0.10
C ALA A 525 -48.67 10.49 0.30
N THR A 526 -48.20 9.50 1.06
CA THR A 526 -49.01 8.35 1.52
C THR A 526 -48.71 8.04 2.99
N PRO A 527 -49.60 7.33 3.73
CA PRO A 527 -49.30 6.90 5.10
C PRO A 527 -48.01 6.08 5.23
N ALA A 528 -47.67 5.28 4.22
CA ALA A 528 -46.43 4.50 4.19
C ALA A 528 -45.16 5.39 4.14
N ASP A 529 -45.28 6.65 3.70
CA ASP A 529 -44.18 7.60 3.61
C ASP A 529 -43.75 8.16 4.99
N THR A 530 -44.52 7.86 6.04
CA THR A 530 -44.21 8.28 7.42
C THR A 530 -43.06 7.49 8.04
N LEU A 531 -42.67 6.36 7.42
CA LEU A 531 -41.58 5.51 7.88
C LEU A 531 -40.25 5.86 7.19
N PHE A 532 -39.16 5.67 7.92
CA PHE A 532 -37.80 5.94 7.46
C PHE A 532 -37.10 4.67 6.95
N SER A 533 -36.16 4.84 6.01
CA SER A 533 -35.24 3.80 5.58
C SER A 533 -33.86 4.00 6.19
N ILE A 534 -33.24 2.93 6.65
CA ILE A 534 -31.87 2.90 7.16
C ILE A 534 -31.14 1.72 6.52
N PHE A 535 -29.92 1.95 6.06
CA PHE A 535 -28.95 0.91 5.69
C PHE A 535 -27.64 1.20 6.41
N HIS A 536 -27.08 0.17 7.04
CA HIS A 536 -25.79 0.22 7.71
C HIS A 536 -25.02 -1.03 7.35
N SER A 537 -23.75 -0.88 7.01
CA SER A 537 -22.80 -1.97 6.84
C SER A 537 -21.47 -1.57 7.46
N ASP A 538 -20.89 -2.44 8.27
CA ASP A 538 -19.60 -2.26 8.91
C ASP A 538 -18.81 -3.57 8.83
N ARG A 539 -17.70 -3.53 8.08
CA ARG A 539 -16.77 -4.64 7.90
C ARG A 539 -15.45 -4.24 8.50
N ARG A 540 -14.99 -5.00 9.49
CA ARG A 540 -13.73 -4.77 10.21
C ARG A 540 -12.85 -6.00 10.10
N LYS A 541 -11.66 -5.83 9.55
CA LYS A 541 -10.66 -6.89 9.37
C LYS A 541 -9.42 -6.56 10.21
N VAL A 542 -9.02 -7.49 11.08
CA VAL A 542 -7.73 -7.46 11.79
C VAL A 542 -6.89 -8.60 11.25
N SER A 543 -5.66 -8.31 10.86
CA SER A 543 -4.78 -9.25 10.16
C SER A 543 -3.36 -9.24 10.73
N LEU A 544 -2.73 -10.42 10.64
CA LEU A 544 -1.35 -10.71 10.98
C LEU A 544 -0.78 -11.51 9.81
N PHE A 545 0.40 -11.12 9.32
CA PHE A 545 1.16 -11.89 8.35
C PHE A 545 2.61 -12.00 8.82
N PHE A 546 3.14 -13.21 8.86
CA PHE A 546 4.56 -13.45 9.15
C PHE A 546 5.19 -14.31 8.06
N ASN A 547 6.40 -13.96 7.66
CA ASN A 547 7.21 -14.84 6.82
C ASN A 547 8.70 -14.77 7.15
N SER A 548 9.41 -15.85 6.83
CA SER A 548 10.84 -15.97 6.94
C SER A 548 11.41 -16.45 5.62
N SER A 549 12.56 -15.92 5.21
CA SER A 549 13.20 -16.27 3.96
C SER A 549 14.70 -16.40 4.10
N ALA A 550 15.22 -17.52 3.61
CA ALA A 550 16.63 -17.84 3.59
C ALA A 550 17.12 -18.00 2.14
N THR A 551 18.11 -17.22 1.74
CA THR A 551 18.72 -17.25 0.40
C THR A 551 20.18 -17.63 0.50
N ARG A 552 20.57 -18.76 -0.10
CA ARG A 552 21.93 -19.31 -0.03
C ARG A 552 22.43 -19.79 -1.39
N PRO A 553 23.75 -19.69 -1.67
CA PRO A 553 24.33 -20.47 -2.75
C PRO A 553 24.28 -21.96 -2.39
N LEU A 554 23.77 -22.78 -3.31
CA LEU A 554 23.76 -24.25 -3.20
C LEU A 554 24.93 -24.88 -3.98
N GLY A 555 25.63 -24.07 -4.77
CA GLY A 555 26.84 -24.42 -5.51
C GLY A 555 27.41 -23.18 -6.19
N ALA A 556 28.48 -23.33 -6.97
CA ALA A 556 29.14 -22.19 -7.65
C ALA A 556 28.22 -21.45 -8.64
N GLN A 557 27.17 -22.10 -9.12
CA GLN A 557 26.27 -21.60 -10.16
C GLN A 557 24.79 -21.69 -9.76
N ILE A 558 24.48 -22.12 -8.54
CA ILE A 558 23.10 -22.36 -8.10
C ILE A 558 22.81 -21.53 -6.85
N PHE A 559 21.73 -20.75 -6.87
CA PHE A 559 21.21 -20.07 -5.69
C PHE A 559 19.83 -20.60 -5.35
N GLY A 560 19.59 -20.86 -4.07
CA GLY A 560 18.29 -21.27 -3.56
C GLY A 560 17.73 -20.20 -2.62
N THR A 561 16.44 -19.93 -2.73
CA THR A 561 15.66 -19.20 -1.74
C THR A 561 14.55 -20.09 -1.23
N LEU A 562 14.47 -20.26 0.08
CA LEU A 562 13.33 -20.88 0.75
C LEU A 562 12.59 -19.82 1.55
N THR A 563 11.29 -19.71 1.32
CA THR A 563 10.38 -18.83 2.05
C THR A 563 9.28 -19.67 2.68
N ALA A 564 9.00 -19.44 3.96
CA ALA A 564 7.87 -20.03 4.65
C ALA A 564 7.20 -18.98 5.52
N GLY A 565 5.91 -19.11 5.76
CA GLY A 565 5.16 -18.16 6.56
C GLY A 565 3.74 -18.58 6.84
N PHE A 566 3.05 -17.73 7.55
CA PHE A 566 1.63 -17.87 7.82
C PHE A 566 0.96 -16.51 7.88
N ASP A 567 -0.35 -16.50 7.72
CA ASP A 567 -1.19 -15.36 8.06
C ASP A 567 -2.43 -15.79 8.79
N HIS A 568 -2.98 -14.84 9.53
CA HIS A 568 -4.23 -14.98 10.23
C HIS A 568 -5.01 -13.69 10.10
N TYR A 569 -6.32 -13.79 9.84
CA TYR A 569 -7.21 -12.65 9.99
C TYR A 569 -8.54 -13.03 10.63
N ARG A 570 -9.15 -12.04 11.26
CA ARG A 570 -10.55 -12.04 11.69
C ARG A 570 -11.29 -10.91 10.99
N LEU A 571 -12.38 -11.26 10.31
CA LEU A 571 -13.32 -10.33 9.68
C LEU A 571 -14.64 -10.37 10.45
N ASP A 572 -14.98 -9.28 11.13
CA ASP A 572 -16.32 -9.08 11.68
C ASP A 572 -17.12 -8.22 10.69
N ALA A 573 -18.30 -8.69 10.29
CA ALA A 573 -19.21 -7.98 9.41
C ALA A 573 -20.59 -7.84 10.06
N ILE A 574 -21.06 -6.62 10.18
CA ILE A 574 -22.39 -6.28 10.68
C ILE A 574 -23.11 -5.54 9.56
N SER A 575 -24.35 -5.93 9.30
CA SER A 575 -25.24 -5.21 8.39
C SER A 575 -26.62 -5.09 9.01
N PHE A 576 -27.26 -3.97 8.76
CA PHE A 576 -28.62 -3.70 9.19
C PHE A 576 -29.35 -2.92 8.10
N SER A 577 -30.55 -3.35 7.75
CA SER A 577 -31.40 -2.62 6.82
C SER A 577 -32.87 -2.70 7.19
N THR A 578 -33.57 -1.57 7.09
CA THR A 578 -35.04 -1.52 7.22
C THR A 578 -35.58 -0.37 6.38
N ALA A 579 -36.78 -0.53 5.83
CA ALA A 579 -37.54 0.54 5.19
C ALA A 579 -38.70 1.05 6.08
N ASN A 580 -38.77 0.59 7.33
CA ASN A 580 -39.90 0.82 8.25
C ASN A 580 -39.49 1.43 9.60
N ALA A 581 -38.39 2.18 9.67
CA ALA A 581 -37.91 2.80 10.90
C ALA A 581 -38.81 3.96 11.35
N LEU A 582 -39.10 4.06 12.65
CA LEU A 582 -39.87 5.15 13.25
C LEU A 582 -39.00 6.40 13.47
N ARG A 583 -37.69 6.20 13.69
CA ARG A 583 -36.69 7.27 13.88
C ARG A 583 -35.32 6.88 13.31
N THR A 584 -34.53 7.88 12.90
CA THR A 584 -33.19 7.71 12.30
C THR A 584 -32.03 8.14 13.21
N GLN A 585 -32.34 8.59 14.42
CA GLN A 585 -31.40 9.02 15.44
C GLN A 585 -31.70 8.32 16.78
N GLY A 586 -30.67 8.15 17.62
CA GLY A 586 -30.78 7.36 18.84
C GLY A 586 -30.90 5.86 18.57
N PRO A 587 -31.44 5.07 19.51
CA PRO A 587 -31.72 3.66 19.28
C PRO A 587 -32.70 3.50 18.11
N ILE A 588 -32.37 2.69 17.12
CA ILE A 588 -33.24 2.47 15.96
C ILE A 588 -34.47 1.69 16.43
N GLU A 589 -35.65 2.28 16.28
CA GLU A 589 -36.94 1.63 16.50
C GLU A 589 -37.63 1.42 15.15
N THR A 590 -38.16 0.23 14.91
CA THR A 590 -38.95 -0.09 13.73
C THR A 590 -40.42 -0.12 14.06
N HIS A 591 -41.26 0.11 13.06
CA HIS A 591 -42.71 -0.11 13.18
C HIS A 591 -42.95 -1.57 13.65
N PRO A 592 -43.88 -1.84 14.59
CA PRO A 592 -44.08 -3.20 15.14
C PRO A 592 -44.42 -4.26 14.08
N ALA A 593 -45.10 -3.87 13.01
CA ALA A 593 -45.39 -4.73 11.86
C ALA A 593 -44.32 -4.67 10.74
N GLY A 594 -43.26 -3.89 10.91
CA GLY A 594 -42.21 -3.67 9.92
C GLY A 594 -41.06 -4.66 10.10
N ALA A 595 -40.68 -5.35 9.02
CA ALA A 595 -39.47 -6.17 9.03
C ALA A 595 -38.19 -5.31 8.96
N PHE A 596 -37.13 -5.87 9.53
CA PHE A 596 -35.76 -5.44 9.32
C PHE A 596 -34.90 -6.67 9.05
N THR A 597 -33.81 -6.47 8.33
CA THR A 597 -32.77 -7.49 8.13
C THR A 597 -31.58 -7.09 8.99
N GLU A 598 -31.12 -8.01 9.83
CA GLU A 598 -29.88 -7.88 10.59
C GLU A 598 -28.98 -9.06 10.25
N GLY A 599 -27.80 -8.77 9.74
CA GLY A 599 -26.77 -9.75 9.46
C GLY A 599 -25.57 -9.53 10.37
N ARG A 600 -25.15 -10.57 11.08
CA ARG A 600 -23.89 -10.59 11.84
C ARG A 600 -23.11 -11.82 11.44
N ALA A 601 -21.91 -11.62 10.92
CA ALA A 601 -21.00 -12.70 10.57
C ALA A 601 -19.60 -12.39 11.11
N ALA A 602 -18.93 -13.43 11.61
CA ALA A 602 -17.52 -13.39 11.95
C ALA A 602 -16.84 -14.55 11.24
N VAL A 603 -15.77 -14.25 10.49
CA VAL A 603 -14.96 -15.26 9.81
C VAL A 603 -13.51 -15.12 10.23
N THR A 604 -12.89 -16.24 10.55
CA THR A 604 -11.45 -16.36 10.76
C THR A 604 -10.84 -17.19 9.65
N ASN A 605 -9.66 -16.78 9.19
CA ASN A 605 -8.85 -17.56 8.27
C ASN A 605 -7.42 -17.63 8.81
N THR A 606 -6.82 -18.81 8.76
CA THR A 606 -5.40 -19.02 9.00
C THR A 606 -4.83 -19.77 7.81
N GLY A 607 -3.81 -19.20 7.17
CA GLY A 607 -3.14 -19.86 6.06
C GLY A 607 -1.66 -20.07 6.32
N TYR A 608 -1.15 -21.23 5.92
CA TYR A 608 0.25 -21.62 6.03
C TYR A 608 0.82 -21.83 4.64
N PHE A 609 1.97 -21.23 4.34
CA PHE A 609 2.58 -21.35 3.02
C PHE A 609 4.08 -21.60 3.05
N GLY A 610 4.55 -22.27 2.01
CA GLY A 610 5.96 -22.48 1.71
C GLY A 610 6.23 -22.32 0.22
N GLN A 611 7.36 -21.70 -0.12
CA GLN A 611 7.82 -21.53 -1.48
C GLN A 611 9.33 -21.74 -1.55
N ALA A 612 9.76 -22.54 -2.51
CA ALA A 612 11.16 -22.71 -2.89
C ALA A 612 11.39 -22.07 -4.27
N GLU A 613 12.48 -21.33 -4.39
CA GLU A 613 13.01 -20.83 -5.64
C GLU A 613 14.44 -21.34 -5.81
N ALA A 614 14.78 -21.84 -7.00
CA ALA A 614 16.14 -22.19 -7.37
C ALA A 614 16.51 -21.46 -8.66
N SER A 615 17.68 -20.83 -8.69
CA SER A 615 18.25 -20.24 -9.89
C SER A 615 19.51 -20.97 -10.31
N TRP A 616 19.69 -21.19 -11.61
CA TRP A 616 20.93 -21.68 -12.20
C TRP A 616 21.52 -20.62 -13.12
N ARG A 617 22.76 -20.22 -12.82
CA ARG A 617 23.54 -19.16 -13.49
C ARG A 617 22.79 -17.85 -13.63
N GLU A 618 21.80 -17.57 -12.77
CA GLU A 618 20.96 -16.38 -12.88
C GLU A 618 20.24 -16.25 -14.25
N THR A 619 20.02 -17.39 -14.93
CA THR A 619 19.38 -17.47 -16.25
C THR A 619 18.14 -18.35 -16.20
N LEU A 620 18.21 -19.50 -15.56
CA LEU A 620 17.09 -20.40 -15.33
C LEU A 620 16.59 -20.23 -13.89
N PHE A 621 15.29 -20.05 -13.72
CA PHE A 621 14.63 -19.92 -12.42
C PHE A 621 13.48 -20.92 -12.35
N LEU A 622 13.44 -21.66 -11.25
CA LEU A 622 12.39 -22.62 -10.92
C LEU A 622 11.73 -22.17 -9.62
N THR A 623 10.40 -22.17 -9.60
CA THR A 623 9.60 -21.86 -8.41
C THR A 623 8.61 -22.99 -8.16
N ALA A 624 8.52 -23.45 -6.92
CA ALA A 624 7.49 -24.35 -6.45
C ALA A 624 6.95 -23.85 -5.11
N GLY A 625 5.65 -23.91 -4.91
CA GLY A 625 5.05 -23.51 -3.64
C GLY A 625 3.73 -24.20 -3.36
N LEU A 626 3.37 -24.22 -2.09
CA LEU A 626 2.14 -24.79 -1.59
C LEU A 626 1.60 -23.90 -0.46
N ARG A 627 0.27 -23.83 -0.37
CA ARG A 627 -0.42 -23.17 0.72
C ARG A 627 -1.60 -24.00 1.16
N ALA A 628 -1.81 -24.08 2.47
CA ALA A 628 -2.96 -24.68 3.11
C ALA A 628 -3.78 -23.60 3.82
N GLU A 629 -5.11 -23.70 3.81
CA GLU A 629 -6.03 -22.69 4.35
C GLU A 629 -7.04 -23.31 5.31
N GLU A 630 -7.07 -22.81 6.54
CA GLU A 630 -8.10 -23.12 7.53
C GLU A 630 -9.04 -21.93 7.66
N ASN A 631 -10.33 -22.14 7.39
CA ASN A 631 -11.32 -21.07 7.43
C ASN A 631 -12.59 -21.51 8.17
N SER A 632 -13.13 -20.63 9.02
CA SER A 632 -14.33 -20.92 9.81
C SER A 632 -15.62 -20.98 8.98
N ALA A 633 -15.59 -20.55 7.72
CA ALA A 633 -16.72 -20.64 6.78
C ALA A 633 -16.71 -21.93 5.95
N PHE A 634 -15.66 -22.76 6.05
CA PHE A 634 -15.66 -24.08 5.43
C PHE A 634 -16.52 -25.06 6.24
N GLY A 635 -17.15 -26.02 5.55
CA GLY A 635 -17.87 -27.12 6.19
C GLY A 635 -16.99 -27.97 7.11
N ALA A 636 -17.58 -28.48 8.19
CA ALA A 636 -16.87 -29.18 9.27
C ALA A 636 -16.10 -30.44 8.82
N ASP A 637 -16.52 -31.07 7.72
CA ASP A 637 -15.96 -32.32 7.20
C ASP A 637 -15.06 -32.14 5.95
N ILE A 638 -14.66 -30.91 5.64
CA ILE A 638 -13.84 -30.63 4.44
C ILE A 638 -12.35 -30.72 4.80
N ALA A 639 -11.60 -31.50 4.01
CA ALA A 639 -10.14 -31.53 4.10
C ALA A 639 -9.54 -30.14 3.83
N VAL A 640 -8.50 -29.77 4.58
CA VAL A 640 -7.83 -28.45 4.47
C VAL A 640 -7.49 -28.14 3.00
N PRO A 641 -8.15 -27.15 2.37
CA PRO A 641 -7.92 -26.84 0.96
C PRO A 641 -6.49 -26.38 0.70
N VAL A 642 -5.93 -26.81 -0.43
CA VAL A 642 -4.55 -26.48 -0.83
C VAL A 642 -4.44 -25.75 -2.16
N SER A 643 -3.59 -24.73 -2.21
CA SER A 643 -3.32 -23.87 -3.36
C SER A 643 -1.86 -24.03 -3.84
N PRO A 644 -1.55 -25.04 -4.67
CA PRO A 644 -0.21 -25.26 -5.22
C PRO A 644 0.13 -24.28 -6.34
N ARG A 645 1.43 -24.05 -6.55
CA ARG A 645 1.98 -23.40 -7.75
C ARG A 645 3.30 -24.02 -8.17
N VAL A 646 3.55 -24.00 -9.47
CA VAL A 646 4.86 -24.26 -10.07
C VAL A 646 5.12 -23.25 -11.17
N GLY A 647 6.37 -22.88 -11.38
CA GLY A 647 6.73 -21.94 -12.42
C GLY A 647 8.19 -22.04 -12.84
N LEU A 648 8.42 -21.61 -14.07
CA LEU A 648 9.69 -21.61 -14.76
C LEU A 648 9.91 -20.24 -15.41
N SER A 649 11.11 -19.71 -15.33
CA SER A 649 11.57 -18.54 -16.10
C SER A 649 12.96 -18.81 -16.65
N VAL A 650 13.19 -18.47 -17.92
CA VAL A 650 14.47 -18.61 -18.62
C VAL A 650 14.81 -17.27 -19.24
N VAL A 651 15.94 -16.69 -18.88
CA VAL A 651 16.44 -15.40 -19.34
C VAL A 651 17.69 -15.61 -20.18
N ARG A 652 17.72 -15.02 -21.38
CA ARG A 652 18.82 -15.09 -22.33
C ARG A 652 19.11 -13.71 -22.91
N GLU A 653 20.37 -13.31 -22.90
CA GLU A 653 20.82 -12.11 -23.60
C GLU A 653 20.89 -12.35 -25.11
N LEU A 654 20.35 -11.43 -25.90
CA LEU A 654 20.30 -11.40 -27.36
C LEU A 654 20.96 -10.11 -27.89
N GLY A 655 22.28 -10.03 -27.79
CA GLY A 655 23.02 -8.85 -28.25
C GLY A 655 22.62 -7.57 -27.49
N SER A 656 21.84 -6.69 -28.13
CA SER A 656 21.35 -5.43 -27.55
C SER A 656 20.05 -5.55 -26.74
N GLY A 657 19.43 -6.73 -26.69
CA GLY A 657 18.22 -6.98 -25.91
C GLY A 657 18.28 -8.25 -25.07
N THR A 658 17.25 -8.47 -24.27
CA THR A 658 17.10 -9.63 -23.39
C THR A 658 15.77 -10.31 -23.68
N LEU A 659 15.81 -11.63 -23.86
CA LEU A 659 14.64 -12.49 -23.99
C LEU A 659 14.39 -13.21 -22.66
N LYS A 660 13.15 -13.17 -22.18
CA LYS A 660 12.66 -13.99 -21.09
C LYS A 660 11.51 -14.86 -21.58
N LEU A 661 11.64 -16.16 -21.40
CA LEU A 661 10.56 -17.13 -21.55
C LEU A 661 10.06 -17.50 -20.16
N ARG A 662 8.75 -17.57 -19.96
CA ARG A 662 8.18 -17.93 -18.66
C ARG A 662 6.92 -18.76 -18.79
N GLY A 663 6.64 -19.57 -17.78
CA GLY A 663 5.40 -20.33 -17.69
C GLY A 663 5.11 -20.72 -16.25
N ALA A 664 3.82 -20.77 -15.92
CA ALA A 664 3.38 -21.12 -14.58
C ALA A 664 2.05 -21.88 -14.59
N TRP A 665 1.89 -22.75 -13.61
CA TRP A 665 0.61 -23.34 -13.25
C TRP A 665 0.31 -23.07 -11.79
N GLY A 666 -0.96 -22.86 -11.48
CA GLY A 666 -1.38 -22.74 -10.10
C GLY A 666 -2.88 -22.94 -9.94
N ARG A 667 -3.27 -23.19 -8.69
CA ARG A 667 -4.66 -23.27 -8.25
C ARG A 667 -4.87 -22.35 -7.05
N ALA A 668 -6.00 -21.68 -7.05
CA ALA A 668 -6.48 -20.81 -6.00
C ALA A 668 -7.86 -21.29 -5.53
N ILE A 669 -8.19 -20.91 -4.31
CA ILE A 669 -9.52 -21.10 -3.74
C ILE A 669 -10.16 -19.74 -3.43
N ARG A 670 -11.48 -19.69 -3.44
CA ARG A 670 -12.28 -18.58 -2.93
C ARG A 670 -13.16 -19.10 -1.80
N ILE A 671 -13.15 -18.38 -0.69
CA ILE A 671 -13.96 -18.71 0.48
C ILE A 671 -15.43 -18.42 0.14
N PRO A 672 -16.39 -19.29 0.53
CA PRO A 672 -17.80 -18.98 0.39
C PRO A 672 -18.12 -17.59 0.95
N SER A 673 -18.95 -16.81 0.24
CA SER A 673 -19.30 -15.48 0.71
C SER A 673 -19.92 -15.53 2.10
N LEU A 674 -19.66 -14.49 2.93
CA LEU A 674 -20.29 -14.34 4.24
C LEU A 674 -21.80 -14.55 4.12
N GLY A 675 -22.39 -15.39 4.99
CA GLY A 675 -23.81 -15.70 4.90
C GLY A 675 -24.14 -16.93 4.05
N ALA A 676 -23.32 -17.32 3.06
CA ALA A 676 -23.72 -18.33 2.07
C ALA A 676 -24.00 -19.73 2.65
N ALA A 677 -23.25 -20.10 3.68
CA ALA A 677 -23.47 -21.36 4.41
C ALA A 677 -24.61 -21.25 5.44
N PHE A 678 -24.99 -20.02 5.80
CA PHE A 678 -26.03 -19.73 6.78
C PHE A 678 -27.40 -19.61 6.08
N GLY A 679 -28.45 -19.91 6.83
CA GLY A 679 -29.82 -19.69 6.37
C GLY A 679 -30.25 -18.27 6.68
N GLU A 680 -31.15 -17.73 5.86
CA GLU A 680 -31.80 -16.44 6.07
C GLU A 680 -33.29 -16.57 5.73
N ALA A 681 -34.17 -16.03 6.57
CA ALA A 681 -35.59 -15.94 6.26
C ALA A 681 -36.01 -14.47 6.25
N GLY A 682 -36.53 -14.01 5.10
CA GLY A 682 -37.04 -12.66 4.91
C GLY A 682 -38.49 -12.65 4.44
N GLN A 683 -39.07 -11.46 4.28
CA GLN A 683 -40.48 -11.31 3.89
C GLN A 683 -40.80 -11.80 2.47
N GLY A 684 -39.80 -11.86 1.57
CA GLY A 684 -40.00 -12.20 0.16
C GLY A 684 -39.31 -13.49 -0.30
N MET A 685 -38.45 -14.07 0.54
CA MET A 685 -37.73 -15.31 0.22
C MET A 685 -37.16 -15.98 1.47
N VAL A 686 -36.90 -17.26 1.35
CA VAL A 686 -36.16 -18.05 2.34
C VAL A 686 -34.90 -18.59 1.67
N SER A 687 -33.74 -18.46 2.31
CA SER A 687 -32.51 -19.15 1.95
C SER A 687 -32.21 -20.18 3.03
N LEU A 688 -32.20 -21.46 2.66
CA LEU A 688 -31.83 -22.54 3.57
C LEU A 688 -30.30 -22.56 3.79
N PRO A 689 -29.84 -22.91 5.00
CA PRO A 689 -28.42 -23.10 5.25
C PRO A 689 -27.85 -24.25 4.42
N ASN A 690 -26.55 -24.18 4.14
CA ASN A 690 -25.79 -25.28 3.57
C ASN A 690 -24.39 -25.29 4.17
N THR A 691 -24.19 -26.12 5.19
CA THR A 691 -22.91 -26.28 5.87
C THR A 691 -21.91 -27.15 5.10
N LEU A 692 -22.30 -27.72 3.96
CA LEU A 692 -21.46 -28.60 3.13
C LEU A 692 -20.83 -27.86 1.93
N LEU A 693 -20.85 -26.53 1.93
CA LEU A 693 -20.26 -25.73 0.85
C LEU A 693 -18.75 -25.95 0.77
N LEU A 694 -18.29 -26.41 -0.39
CA LEU A 694 -16.88 -26.44 -0.76
C LEU A 694 -16.40 -25.01 -1.12
N PRO A 695 -15.10 -24.71 -0.99
CA PRO A 695 -14.56 -23.51 -1.62
C PRO A 695 -14.75 -23.56 -3.14
N GLU A 696 -14.93 -22.40 -3.76
CA GLU A 696 -14.83 -22.28 -5.21
C GLU A 696 -13.36 -22.40 -5.60
N GLU A 697 -13.05 -23.06 -6.71
CA GLU A 697 -11.66 -23.27 -7.16
C GLU A 697 -11.41 -22.59 -8.50
N GLN A 698 -10.25 -21.96 -8.66
CA GLN A 698 -9.78 -21.47 -9.96
C GLN A 698 -8.36 -21.94 -10.21
N GLY A 699 -8.10 -22.60 -11.34
CA GLY A 699 -6.76 -23.09 -11.67
C GLY A 699 -6.48 -23.07 -13.16
N GLY A 700 -5.20 -23.01 -13.53
CA GLY A 700 -4.83 -22.94 -14.94
C GLY A 700 -3.35 -22.75 -15.22
N TRP A 701 -3.05 -22.77 -16.52
CA TRP A 701 -1.72 -22.56 -17.08
C TRP A 701 -1.60 -21.16 -17.68
N GLU A 702 -0.41 -20.58 -17.59
CA GLU A 702 -0.01 -19.41 -18.35
C GLU A 702 1.41 -19.61 -18.89
N GLY A 703 1.67 -18.99 -20.05
CA GLY A 703 2.98 -18.96 -20.68
C GLY A 703 3.19 -17.61 -21.35
N GLY A 704 4.42 -17.11 -21.35
CA GLY A 704 4.71 -15.80 -21.92
C GLY A 704 6.15 -15.60 -22.35
N ILE A 705 6.30 -14.58 -23.17
CA ILE A 705 7.56 -14.11 -23.73
C ILE A 705 7.68 -12.64 -23.37
N ASP A 706 8.79 -12.23 -22.77
CA ASP A 706 9.15 -10.83 -22.56
C ASP A 706 10.44 -10.52 -23.34
N LEU A 707 10.38 -9.52 -24.21
CA LEU A 707 11.51 -8.95 -24.95
C LEU A 707 11.81 -7.57 -24.40
N ILE A 708 13.07 -7.31 -24.05
CA ILE A 708 13.49 -6.05 -23.42
C ILE A 708 14.70 -5.51 -24.17
N PHE A 709 14.63 -4.25 -24.58
CA PHE A 709 15.63 -3.60 -25.43
C PHE A 709 16.31 -2.47 -24.64
N GLY A 710 17.00 -2.83 -23.56
CA GLY A 710 17.55 -1.85 -22.60
C GLY A 710 16.48 -0.87 -22.09
N GLU A 711 16.81 0.43 -22.06
CA GLU A 711 15.87 1.48 -21.66
C GLU A 711 14.87 1.87 -22.77
N GLN A 712 15.11 1.41 -24.00
CA GLN A 712 14.37 1.86 -25.18
C GLN A 712 12.98 1.24 -25.27
N GLY A 713 12.79 0.06 -24.68
CA GLY A 713 11.46 -0.53 -24.63
C GLY A 713 11.37 -1.96 -24.13
N SER A 714 10.14 -2.41 -23.98
CA SER A 714 9.79 -3.79 -23.70
C SER A 714 8.54 -4.21 -24.44
N PHE A 715 8.44 -5.49 -24.75
CA PHE A 715 7.28 -6.11 -25.37
C PHE A 715 7.03 -7.45 -24.68
N SER A 716 5.82 -7.67 -24.20
CA SER A 716 5.43 -8.87 -23.48
C SER A 716 4.16 -9.46 -24.09
N VAL A 717 4.14 -10.78 -24.27
CA VAL A 717 2.95 -11.52 -24.67
C VAL A 717 2.73 -12.65 -23.67
N THR A 718 1.50 -12.81 -23.19
CA THR A 718 1.11 -13.91 -22.29
C THR A 718 -0.14 -14.58 -22.81
N GLY A 719 -0.10 -15.89 -23.00
CA GLY A 719 -1.28 -16.73 -23.24
C GLY A 719 -1.68 -17.45 -21.95
N PHE A 720 -2.97 -17.60 -21.70
CA PHE A 720 -3.47 -18.30 -20.51
C PHE A 720 -4.72 -19.14 -20.79
N THR A 721 -4.87 -20.21 -20.00
CA THR A 721 -6.09 -21.04 -19.94
C THR A 721 -6.39 -21.38 -18.49
N GLN A 722 -7.57 -21.03 -18.02
CA GLN A 722 -8.01 -21.17 -16.64
C GLN A 722 -9.42 -21.74 -16.59
N SER A 723 -9.75 -22.44 -15.52
CA SER A 723 -11.10 -22.93 -15.24
C SER A 723 -11.44 -22.64 -13.79
N ALA A 724 -12.59 -21.99 -13.59
CA ALA A 724 -13.24 -21.82 -12.32
C ALA A 724 -14.31 -22.92 -12.16
N ARG A 725 -14.30 -23.62 -11.03
CA ARG A 725 -15.12 -24.81 -10.73
C ARG A 725 -15.71 -24.69 -9.35
N ASN A 726 -16.68 -25.55 -9.04
CA ASN A 726 -17.40 -25.54 -7.77
C ASN A 726 -18.01 -24.17 -7.47
N LEU A 727 -18.39 -23.41 -8.51
CA LEU A 727 -18.92 -22.07 -8.34
C LEU A 727 -20.22 -22.14 -7.54
N ILE A 728 -20.36 -21.25 -6.57
CA ILE A 728 -21.49 -21.22 -5.64
C ILE A 728 -22.59 -20.35 -6.25
N ALA A 729 -23.79 -20.91 -6.35
CA ALA A 729 -24.98 -20.20 -6.80
C ALA A 729 -26.17 -20.49 -5.89
N LEU A 730 -27.12 -19.55 -5.83
CA LEU A 730 -28.42 -19.77 -5.20
C LEU A 730 -29.27 -20.66 -6.08
N VAL A 731 -29.62 -21.84 -5.58
CA VAL A 731 -30.46 -22.82 -6.27
C VAL A 731 -31.87 -22.75 -5.67
N PRO A 732 -32.92 -22.45 -6.47
CA PRO A 732 -34.31 -22.54 -6.03
C PRO A 732 -34.66 -23.96 -5.61
N LEU A 733 -35.49 -24.07 -4.58
CA LEU A 733 -36.07 -25.30 -4.09
C LEU A 733 -37.59 -25.22 -4.21
N PRO A 734 -38.28 -26.34 -4.46
CA PRO A 734 -39.73 -26.38 -4.41
C PRO A 734 -40.23 -25.88 -3.04
N SER A 735 -41.16 -24.94 -3.05
CA SER A 735 -41.80 -24.40 -1.84
C SER A 735 -43.26 -24.04 -2.09
N GLU A 736 -44.10 -24.24 -1.08
CA GLU A 736 -45.55 -23.95 -1.15
C GLU A 736 -45.92 -22.53 -0.68
N SER A 737 -44.97 -21.80 -0.09
CA SER A 737 -45.21 -20.49 0.55
C SER A 737 -44.37 -19.39 -0.08
N LEU A 738 -43.15 -19.18 0.42
CA LEU A 738 -42.20 -18.18 -0.08
C LEU A 738 -41.16 -18.84 -1.00
N PRO A 739 -40.70 -18.14 -2.05
CA PRO A 739 -39.56 -18.58 -2.85
C PRO A 739 -38.40 -19.03 -1.97
N THR A 740 -38.05 -20.31 -2.04
CA THR A 740 -37.01 -20.91 -1.19
C THR A 740 -35.78 -21.21 -2.04
N PHE A 741 -34.59 -20.90 -1.52
CA PHE A 741 -33.31 -21.09 -2.19
C PHE A 741 -32.32 -21.79 -1.26
N GLN A 742 -31.24 -22.33 -1.82
CA GLN A 742 -30.09 -22.80 -1.07
C GLN A 742 -28.82 -22.57 -1.88
N SER A 743 -27.77 -22.04 -1.25
CA SER A 743 -26.45 -21.92 -1.87
C SER A 743 -25.85 -23.31 -2.14
N ARG A 744 -25.40 -23.60 -3.36
CA ARG A 744 -24.77 -24.88 -3.72
C ARG A 744 -23.60 -24.69 -4.69
N ASN A 745 -22.58 -25.54 -4.60
CA ASN A 745 -21.50 -25.63 -5.60
C ASN A 745 -22.00 -26.35 -6.85
N VAL A 746 -22.33 -25.61 -7.91
CA VAL A 746 -23.08 -26.16 -9.06
C VAL A 746 -22.54 -25.77 -10.42
N ALA A 747 -21.67 -24.76 -10.50
CA ALA A 747 -21.29 -24.20 -11.79
C ALA A 747 -19.79 -24.19 -12.07
N ALA A 748 -19.47 -24.05 -13.35
CA ALA A 748 -18.11 -23.92 -13.83
C ALA A 748 -18.01 -22.94 -15.01
N VAL A 749 -16.90 -22.21 -15.07
CA VAL A 749 -16.59 -21.27 -16.14
C VAL A 749 -15.15 -21.51 -16.63
N SER A 750 -14.93 -21.49 -17.93
CA SER A 750 -13.59 -21.47 -18.52
C SER A 750 -13.22 -20.07 -18.98
N ASN A 751 -11.93 -19.73 -18.87
CA ASN A 751 -11.34 -18.50 -19.38
C ASN A 751 -10.11 -18.84 -20.21
N ARG A 752 -10.07 -18.39 -21.47
CA ARG A 752 -8.89 -18.50 -22.33
C ARG A 752 -8.57 -17.14 -22.92
N GLY A 753 -7.30 -16.77 -23.00
CA GLY A 753 -6.96 -15.43 -23.43
C GLY A 753 -5.52 -15.19 -23.82
N LEU A 754 -5.32 -14.00 -24.36
CA LEU A 754 -4.04 -13.45 -24.80
C LEU A 754 -3.91 -12.04 -24.22
N GLU A 755 -2.73 -11.72 -23.68
CA GLU A 755 -2.39 -10.43 -23.11
C GLU A 755 -1.12 -9.92 -23.79
N ILE A 756 -1.12 -8.67 -24.23
CA ILE A 756 0.00 -8.00 -24.87
C ILE A 756 0.27 -6.71 -24.11
N GLU A 757 1.54 -6.44 -23.81
CA GLU A 757 2.01 -5.19 -23.21
C GLU A 757 3.22 -4.70 -24.00
N ALA A 758 3.28 -3.39 -24.26
CA ALA A 758 4.39 -2.75 -24.94
C ALA A 758 4.71 -1.42 -24.27
N ALA A 759 5.98 -1.15 -24.07
CA ALA A 759 6.48 0.15 -23.65
C ALA A 759 7.65 0.54 -24.55
N LEU A 760 7.66 1.78 -25.03
CA LEU A 760 8.70 2.30 -25.93
C LEU A 760 9.08 3.71 -25.51
N SER A 761 10.38 4.00 -25.48
CA SER A 761 10.92 5.34 -25.24
C SER A 761 11.83 5.72 -26.41
N VAL A 762 11.37 6.66 -27.23
CA VAL A 762 12.10 7.15 -28.41
C VAL A 762 12.23 8.67 -28.31
N GLY A 763 13.45 9.13 -28.03
CA GLY A 763 13.71 10.56 -27.77
C GLY A 763 12.89 11.08 -26.59
N LEU A 764 12.08 12.11 -26.82
CA LEU A 764 11.21 12.72 -25.79
C LEU A 764 9.88 11.98 -25.61
N VAL A 765 9.55 11.07 -26.53
CA VAL A 765 8.28 10.38 -26.60
C VAL A 765 8.36 9.07 -25.82
N ARG A 766 7.40 8.88 -24.92
CA ARG A 766 7.18 7.65 -24.17
C ARG A 766 5.82 7.09 -24.51
N PHE A 767 5.79 5.86 -24.99
CA PHE A 767 4.58 5.12 -25.30
C PHE A 767 4.43 3.96 -24.33
N HIS A 768 3.20 3.73 -23.87
CA HIS A 768 2.78 2.50 -23.20
C HIS A 768 1.51 2.02 -23.87
N GLY A 769 1.39 0.73 -24.12
CA GLY A 769 0.22 0.11 -24.74
C GLY A 769 -0.05 -1.26 -24.14
N GLN A 770 -1.31 -1.61 -24.00
CA GLN A 770 -1.76 -2.93 -23.59
C GLN A 770 -2.97 -3.36 -24.42
N TYR A 771 -3.08 -4.67 -24.63
CA TYR A 771 -4.26 -5.30 -25.20
C TYR A 771 -4.54 -6.62 -24.48
N GLY A 772 -5.79 -6.88 -24.17
CA GLY A 772 -6.27 -8.12 -23.58
C GLY A 772 -7.43 -8.70 -24.37
N TYR A 773 -7.33 -9.99 -24.70
CA TYR A 773 -8.43 -10.79 -25.23
C TYR A 773 -8.78 -11.88 -24.24
N VAL A 774 -10.05 -11.99 -23.89
CA VAL A 774 -10.57 -13.05 -23.02
C VAL A 774 -11.84 -13.65 -23.59
N ARG A 775 -11.85 -14.98 -23.70
CA ARG A 775 -13.04 -15.78 -23.96
C ARG A 775 -13.43 -16.48 -22.68
N SER A 776 -14.49 -15.98 -22.04
CA SER A 776 -15.14 -16.60 -20.89
C SER A 776 -16.39 -17.37 -21.34
N ARG A 777 -16.52 -18.63 -20.94
CA ARG A 777 -17.64 -19.51 -21.30
C ARG A 777 -18.14 -20.25 -20.06
N ILE A 778 -19.46 -20.24 -19.85
CA ILE A 778 -20.10 -21.10 -18.86
C ILE A 778 -19.99 -22.54 -19.36
N GLU A 779 -19.33 -23.41 -18.60
CA GLU A 779 -19.10 -24.81 -18.98
C GLU A 779 -20.15 -25.74 -18.33
N ASN A 780 -20.63 -25.37 -17.15
CA ASN A 780 -21.63 -26.13 -16.43
C ASN A 780 -22.53 -25.19 -15.60
N LEU A 781 -23.82 -25.44 -15.65
CA LEU A 781 -24.83 -24.91 -14.75
C LEU A 781 -25.54 -26.13 -14.18
N GLY A 782 -25.30 -26.46 -12.92
CA GLY A 782 -25.97 -27.59 -12.28
C GLY A 782 -27.49 -27.47 -12.37
N SER A 783 -28.19 -28.57 -12.12
CA SER A 783 -29.65 -28.64 -12.24
C SER A 783 -30.32 -27.55 -11.40
N GLY A 784 -31.12 -26.70 -12.04
CA GLY A 784 -32.00 -25.74 -11.38
C GLY A 784 -31.38 -24.38 -11.05
N VAL A 785 -30.15 -24.05 -11.46
CA VAL A 785 -29.60 -22.69 -11.27
C VAL A 785 -30.48 -21.66 -12.01
N LEU A 786 -31.32 -20.98 -11.22
CA LEU A 786 -32.41 -20.06 -11.58
C LEU A 786 -33.65 -20.69 -12.25
N PRO A 787 -34.86 -20.54 -11.66
CA PRO A 787 -36.11 -20.76 -12.38
C PRO A 787 -36.32 -19.56 -13.32
N GLY A 788 -36.09 -19.73 -14.63
CA GLY A 788 -36.36 -18.67 -15.64
C GLY A 788 -35.31 -18.42 -16.74
N GLY A 789 -34.23 -19.22 -16.85
CA GLY A 789 -33.44 -19.34 -18.10
C GLY A 789 -32.45 -18.21 -18.46
N GLN A 790 -32.05 -17.37 -17.51
CA GLN A 790 -31.23 -16.19 -17.81
C GLN A 790 -29.79 -16.51 -18.30
N LEU A 791 -29.28 -17.72 -18.04
CA LEU A 791 -27.96 -18.20 -18.45
C LEU A 791 -28.07 -19.65 -18.95
N GLU A 792 -27.29 -19.99 -19.97
CA GLU A 792 -27.13 -21.33 -20.53
C GLU A 792 -25.65 -21.73 -20.60
N VAL A 793 -25.39 -23.03 -20.67
CA VAL A 793 -24.05 -23.55 -20.98
C VAL A 793 -23.62 -23.02 -22.35
N GLY A 794 -22.39 -22.52 -22.44
CA GLY A 794 -21.85 -21.85 -23.62
C GLY A 794 -22.01 -20.33 -23.61
N ASP A 795 -22.86 -19.76 -22.75
CA ASP A 795 -23.00 -18.31 -22.65
C ASP A 795 -21.70 -17.65 -22.14
N ARG A 796 -21.53 -16.38 -22.51
CA ARG A 796 -20.51 -15.51 -21.92
C ARG A 796 -21.09 -14.91 -20.63
N PRO A 797 -20.42 -15.02 -19.48
CA PRO A 797 -20.90 -14.44 -18.22
C PRO A 797 -21.17 -12.93 -18.34
N GLN A 798 -22.20 -12.45 -17.62
CA GLN A 798 -22.61 -11.06 -17.65
C GLN A 798 -21.49 -10.12 -17.19
N GLY A 799 -21.43 -8.91 -17.76
CA GLY A 799 -20.43 -7.90 -17.42
C GLY A 799 -19.01 -8.18 -17.93
N VAL A 800 -18.74 -9.33 -18.53
CA VAL A 800 -17.38 -9.71 -18.98
C VAL A 800 -17.15 -9.30 -20.44
N PRO A 801 -16.31 -8.30 -20.72
CA PRO A 801 -15.93 -7.95 -22.09
C PRO A 801 -14.94 -8.97 -22.66
N SER A 802 -14.95 -9.15 -23.98
CA SER A 802 -13.97 -10.03 -24.64
C SER A 802 -12.67 -9.33 -25.03
N HIS A 803 -12.69 -8.01 -25.14
CA HIS A 803 -11.56 -7.20 -25.55
C HIS A 803 -11.40 -6.03 -24.60
N THR A 804 -10.17 -5.75 -24.20
CA THR A 804 -9.79 -4.53 -23.50
C THR A 804 -8.52 -4.00 -24.15
N ALA A 805 -8.37 -2.69 -24.25
CA ALA A 805 -7.11 -2.09 -24.68
C ALA A 805 -6.88 -0.78 -23.94
N GLY A 806 -5.62 -0.38 -23.83
CA GLY A 806 -5.27 0.91 -23.30
C GLY A 806 -3.94 1.36 -23.85
N ALA A 807 -3.78 2.65 -24.07
CA ALA A 807 -2.51 3.22 -24.48
C ALA A 807 -2.31 4.63 -23.91
N SER A 808 -1.06 5.02 -23.72
CA SER A 808 -0.67 6.40 -23.42
C SER A 808 0.55 6.79 -24.24
N LEU A 809 0.57 8.04 -24.65
CA LEU A 809 1.70 8.72 -25.26
C LEU A 809 2.02 9.96 -24.43
N SER A 810 3.23 10.01 -23.86
CA SER A 810 3.73 11.18 -23.15
C SER A 810 4.91 11.79 -23.89
N THR A 811 4.96 13.12 -23.97
CA THR A 811 6.09 13.87 -24.54
C THR A 811 6.38 15.10 -23.70
N ALA A 812 7.59 15.65 -23.86
CA ALA A 812 8.02 16.90 -23.24
C ALA A 812 8.41 17.90 -24.35
N PRO A 813 7.42 18.57 -24.97
CA PRO A 813 7.65 19.31 -26.22
C PRO A 813 8.43 20.62 -26.03
N ALA A 814 8.49 21.15 -24.82
CA ALA A 814 9.24 22.34 -24.45
C ALA A 814 9.79 22.22 -23.01
N GLU A 815 10.64 23.16 -22.59
CA GLU A 815 11.22 23.15 -21.25
C GLU A 815 10.11 23.21 -20.19
N ARG A 816 10.14 22.26 -19.24
CA ARG A 816 9.14 22.12 -18.15
C ARG A 816 7.70 21.95 -18.64
N THR A 817 7.50 21.55 -19.88
CA THR A 817 6.18 21.17 -20.40
C THR A 817 6.09 19.66 -20.46
N THR A 818 5.01 19.08 -19.94
CA THR A 818 4.69 17.67 -20.18
C THR A 818 3.31 17.56 -20.77
N VAL A 819 3.14 16.71 -21.78
CA VAL A 819 1.85 16.42 -22.40
C VAL A 819 1.69 14.92 -22.47
N THR A 820 0.56 14.41 -21.99
CA THR A 820 0.21 12.99 -22.01
C THR A 820 -1.18 12.83 -22.61
N ALA A 821 -1.28 12.12 -23.73
CA ALA A 821 -2.53 11.66 -24.29
C ALA A 821 -2.72 10.17 -23.97
N ALA A 822 -3.96 9.76 -23.78
CA ALA A 822 -4.30 8.44 -23.29
C ALA A 822 -5.63 7.96 -23.88
N VAL A 823 -5.76 6.65 -24.06
CA VAL A 823 -6.99 6.00 -24.52
C VAL A 823 -7.23 4.72 -23.72
N THR A 824 -8.48 4.46 -23.38
CA THR A 824 -8.96 3.19 -22.82
C THR A 824 -10.12 2.69 -23.66
N TYR A 825 -10.10 1.39 -23.98
CA TYR A 825 -11.17 0.69 -24.67
C TYR A 825 -11.62 -0.51 -23.85
N VAL A 826 -12.94 -0.63 -23.64
CA VAL A 826 -13.58 -1.82 -23.09
C VAL A 826 -14.61 -2.29 -24.10
N GLY A 827 -14.46 -3.52 -24.58
CA GLY A 827 -15.32 -4.10 -25.60
C GLY A 827 -16.75 -4.36 -25.14
N SER A 828 -17.60 -4.78 -26.09
CA SER A 828 -18.98 -5.12 -25.80
C SER A 828 -19.10 -6.29 -24.83
N ARG A 829 -20.13 -6.24 -23.99
CA ARG A 829 -20.36 -7.22 -22.92
C ARG A 829 -21.84 -7.54 -22.77
N PRO A 830 -22.20 -8.79 -22.42
CA PRO A 830 -23.58 -9.12 -22.13
C PRO A 830 -23.96 -8.51 -20.78
N GLY A 831 -25.20 -8.08 -20.62
CA GLY A 831 -25.69 -7.51 -19.38
C GLY A 831 -27.20 -7.44 -19.36
N THR A 832 -27.77 -7.13 -18.21
CA THR A 832 -29.23 -7.09 -18.05
C THR A 832 -29.76 -5.68 -18.33
N ASP A 833 -30.76 -5.57 -19.20
CA ASP A 833 -31.55 -4.36 -19.43
C ASP A 833 -32.52 -4.13 -18.27
N LEU A 834 -31.97 -3.65 -17.15
CA LEU A 834 -32.72 -3.42 -15.92
C LEU A 834 -33.84 -2.39 -16.13
N LEU A 835 -33.62 -1.35 -16.94
CA LEU A 835 -34.66 -0.37 -17.23
C LEU A 835 -35.89 -1.00 -17.91
N ALA A 836 -35.69 -1.85 -18.92
CA ALA A 836 -36.80 -2.56 -19.56
C ALA A 836 -37.47 -3.54 -18.59
N LEU A 837 -36.67 -4.27 -17.80
CA LEU A 837 -37.19 -5.22 -16.80
C LEU A 837 -38.07 -4.51 -15.77
N PHE A 838 -37.60 -3.39 -15.22
CA PHE A 838 -38.35 -2.64 -14.23
C PHE A 838 -39.57 -1.91 -14.82
N ARG A 839 -39.55 -1.48 -16.10
CA ARG A 839 -40.74 -0.97 -16.80
C ARG A 839 -41.82 -2.04 -16.95
N CYS A 840 -41.44 -3.29 -17.21
CA CYS A 840 -42.37 -4.41 -17.19
C CYS A 840 -42.98 -4.59 -15.78
N TYR A 841 -42.14 -4.64 -14.73
CA TYR A 841 -42.64 -4.79 -13.35
C TYR A 841 -43.52 -3.63 -12.89
N GLY A 842 -43.24 -2.40 -13.31
CA GLY A 842 -44.07 -1.23 -13.00
C GLY A 842 -45.19 -0.97 -13.99
N ILE A 843 -45.44 -1.87 -14.95
CA ILE A 843 -46.56 -1.80 -15.92
C ILE A 843 -46.52 -0.50 -16.76
N THR A 844 -45.31 0.03 -17.02
CA THR A 844 -45.11 1.20 -17.90
C THR A 844 -44.45 0.85 -19.24
N GLY A 845 -44.12 -0.42 -19.45
CA GLY A 845 -43.58 -0.91 -20.72
C GLY A 845 -43.92 -2.39 -20.95
N PRO A 846 -43.67 -2.91 -22.17
CA PRO A 846 -43.96 -4.29 -22.50
C PRO A 846 -43.05 -5.26 -21.72
N CYS A 847 -43.61 -6.38 -21.29
CA CYS A 847 -42.85 -7.49 -20.73
C CYS A 847 -42.29 -8.37 -21.86
N ARG A 848 -41.00 -8.74 -21.75
CA ARG A 848 -40.40 -9.77 -22.62
C ARG A 848 -40.77 -11.17 -22.12
N PRO A 849 -40.86 -12.18 -23.00
CA PRO A 849 -41.38 -13.52 -22.65
C PRO A 849 -40.58 -14.24 -21.56
N THR A 850 -39.26 -14.08 -21.54
CA THR A 850 -38.36 -14.75 -20.58
C THR A 850 -37.37 -13.76 -19.95
N LEU A 851 -36.77 -14.13 -18.81
CA LEU A 851 -35.70 -13.34 -18.20
C LEU A 851 -34.46 -13.25 -19.11
N ARG A 852 -34.21 -14.27 -19.94
CA ARG A 852 -33.13 -14.30 -20.93
C ARG A 852 -33.28 -13.19 -21.95
N ASP A 853 -34.51 -12.86 -22.34
CA ASP A 853 -34.78 -11.81 -23.33
C ASP A 853 -34.39 -10.42 -22.83
N TYR A 854 -34.19 -10.22 -21.51
CA TYR A 854 -33.65 -8.98 -20.94
C TYR A 854 -32.11 -8.93 -20.95
N VAL A 855 -31.43 -10.03 -21.28
CA VAL A 855 -29.97 -10.04 -21.45
C VAL A 855 -29.63 -9.51 -22.83
N ILE A 856 -29.07 -8.30 -22.88
CA ILE A 856 -28.66 -7.62 -24.10
C ILE A 856 -27.14 -7.48 -24.16
N THR A 857 -26.61 -7.14 -25.33
CA THR A 857 -25.19 -6.76 -25.46
C THR A 857 -25.05 -5.26 -25.35
N PHE A 858 -24.42 -4.79 -24.27
CA PHE A 858 -24.02 -3.39 -24.14
C PHE A 858 -22.86 -3.09 -25.10
N PRO A 859 -22.88 -1.94 -25.79
CA PRO A 859 -21.83 -1.57 -26.73
C PRO A 859 -20.50 -1.38 -26.00
N GLY A 860 -19.40 -1.53 -26.75
CA GLY A 860 -18.07 -1.19 -26.24
C GLY A 860 -17.93 0.33 -26.04
N LEU A 861 -17.02 0.73 -25.17
CA LEU A 861 -16.72 2.13 -24.88
C LEU A 861 -15.25 2.43 -25.16
N VAL A 862 -15.01 3.63 -25.68
CA VAL A 862 -13.68 4.22 -25.85
C VAL A 862 -13.68 5.54 -25.11
N LYS A 863 -12.68 5.76 -24.24
CA LYS A 863 -12.44 7.00 -23.53
C LYS A 863 -11.05 7.52 -23.84
N PHE A 864 -10.96 8.76 -24.28
CA PHE A 864 -9.71 9.48 -24.47
C PHE A 864 -9.48 10.45 -23.32
N SER A 865 -8.25 10.59 -22.88
CA SER A 865 -7.85 11.58 -21.89
C SER A 865 -6.57 12.31 -22.31
N LEU A 866 -6.42 13.53 -21.83
CA LEU A 866 -5.29 14.42 -22.10
C LEU A 866 -4.91 15.10 -20.79
N ALA A 867 -3.63 15.10 -20.46
CA ALA A 867 -3.07 15.87 -19.36
C ALA A 867 -1.88 16.68 -19.86
N ALA A 868 -1.82 17.95 -19.47
CA ALA A 868 -0.75 18.86 -19.80
C ALA A 868 -0.28 19.58 -18.53
N THR A 869 1.03 19.74 -18.38
CA THR A 869 1.61 20.59 -17.34
C THR A 869 2.61 21.56 -17.93
N GLN A 870 2.72 22.74 -17.32
CA GLN A 870 3.68 23.77 -17.68
C GLN A 870 4.32 24.34 -16.41
N GLY A 871 5.63 24.18 -16.26
CA GLY A 871 6.38 24.86 -15.21
C GLY A 871 6.36 26.37 -15.44
N LEU A 872 5.76 27.11 -14.49
CA LEU A 872 5.73 28.58 -14.48
C LEU A 872 6.98 29.13 -13.77
N THR A 873 7.42 28.45 -12.71
CA THR A 873 8.67 28.73 -12.00
C THR A 873 9.40 27.41 -11.69
N ARG A 874 10.42 27.42 -10.82
CA ARG A 874 11.01 26.16 -10.30
C ARG A 874 10.13 25.48 -9.25
N GLN A 875 9.20 26.22 -8.66
CA GLN A 875 8.35 25.77 -7.56
C GLN A 875 6.87 25.71 -7.94
N LEU A 876 6.46 26.30 -9.07
CA LEU A 876 5.05 26.40 -9.48
C LEU A 876 4.85 25.83 -10.89
N GLU A 877 3.81 25.03 -11.04
CA GLU A 877 3.40 24.37 -12.28
C GLU A 877 1.91 24.60 -12.53
N ALA A 878 1.53 24.98 -13.75
CA ALA A 878 0.14 24.99 -14.22
C ALA A 878 -0.24 23.60 -14.75
N ILE A 879 -1.50 23.22 -14.56
CA ILE A 879 -2.03 21.89 -14.89
C ILE A 879 -3.33 22.05 -15.68
N LEU A 880 -3.47 21.26 -16.73
CA LEU A 880 -4.70 20.98 -17.46
C LEU A 880 -4.89 19.46 -17.49
N SER A 881 -6.08 18.97 -17.14
CA SER A 881 -6.47 17.59 -17.43
C SER A 881 -7.88 17.53 -17.99
N VAL A 882 -8.06 16.69 -19.00
CA VAL A 882 -9.33 16.42 -19.65
C VAL A 882 -9.52 14.91 -19.68
N ASP A 883 -10.52 14.41 -18.98
CA ASP A 883 -10.95 13.02 -19.05
C ASP A 883 -12.20 12.88 -19.90
N ASN A 884 -12.33 11.75 -20.61
CA ASN A 884 -13.44 11.46 -21.50
C ASN A 884 -13.67 12.57 -22.57
N ILE A 885 -12.63 12.92 -23.33
CA ILE A 885 -12.61 14.02 -24.31
C ILE A 885 -13.78 13.97 -25.30
N THR A 886 -14.15 12.77 -25.75
CA THR A 886 -15.23 12.53 -26.71
C THR A 886 -16.62 12.52 -26.08
N ASN A 887 -16.71 12.80 -24.77
CA ASN A 887 -17.95 12.79 -23.99
C ASN A 887 -18.75 11.49 -24.17
N ASN A 888 -18.08 10.34 -24.05
CA ASN A 888 -18.73 9.04 -24.18
C ASN A 888 -19.58 8.77 -22.93
N LEU A 889 -20.89 8.59 -23.12
CA LEU A 889 -21.89 8.39 -22.07
C LEU A 889 -22.39 6.94 -21.99
N SER A 890 -21.63 6.00 -22.53
CA SER A 890 -21.95 4.57 -22.42
C SER A 890 -21.79 4.09 -20.97
N PHE A 891 -22.67 3.20 -20.52
CA PHE A 891 -22.55 2.56 -19.21
C PHE A 891 -21.26 1.74 -19.11
N GLU A 892 -20.64 1.68 -17.93
CA GLU A 892 -19.38 0.93 -17.69
C GLU A 892 -19.58 -0.40 -16.91
N GLY A 893 -20.77 -0.63 -16.36
CA GLY A 893 -21.15 -1.86 -15.62
C GLY A 893 -21.94 -2.90 -16.43
N SER A 894 -22.47 -3.92 -15.77
CA SER A 894 -23.26 -5.01 -16.38
C SER A 894 -24.74 -4.67 -16.65
N GLY A 895 -25.14 -3.41 -16.47
CA GLY A 895 -26.52 -2.96 -16.67
C GLY A 895 -26.62 -1.44 -16.84
N ASN A 896 -27.85 -0.98 -17.09
CA ASN A 896 -28.21 0.44 -17.27
C ASN A 896 -28.82 1.09 -16.01
N SER A 897 -28.60 0.50 -14.83
CA SER A 897 -29.16 1.00 -13.56
C SER A 897 -28.44 2.23 -12.99
N VAL A 898 -27.22 2.47 -13.43
CA VAL A 898 -26.34 3.50 -12.86
C VAL A 898 -26.30 4.74 -13.74
N THR A 899 -26.05 5.89 -13.14
CA THR A 899 -25.81 7.14 -13.85
C THR A 899 -24.42 7.14 -14.51
N VAL A 900 -24.29 7.91 -15.59
CA VAL A 900 -23.03 8.14 -16.29
C VAL A 900 -22.51 9.56 -16.06
N ASN A 901 -21.19 9.71 -16.10
CA ASN A 901 -20.48 10.98 -16.11
C ASN A 901 -19.93 11.25 -17.51
N GLY A 902 -20.01 12.50 -17.95
CA GLY A 902 -19.47 12.95 -19.23
C GLY A 902 -17.99 13.34 -19.15
N ARG A 903 -17.60 14.26 -20.02
CA ARG A 903 -16.27 14.86 -20.06
C ARG A 903 -15.98 15.62 -18.76
N THR A 904 -14.77 15.48 -18.21
CA THR A 904 -14.32 16.29 -17.07
C THR A 904 -13.11 17.11 -17.48
N ILE A 905 -13.18 18.43 -17.38
CA ILE A 905 -12.08 19.36 -17.66
C ILE A 905 -11.66 20.00 -16.34
N MET A 906 -10.41 19.84 -15.95
CA MET A 906 -9.82 20.43 -14.74
C MET A 906 -8.62 21.29 -15.10
N VAL A 907 -8.54 22.47 -14.50
CA VAL A 907 -7.37 23.36 -14.58
C VAL A 907 -6.92 23.75 -13.18
N GLY A 908 -5.64 24.04 -13.03
CA GLY A 908 -5.15 24.62 -11.78
C GLY A 908 -3.65 24.61 -11.65
N VAL A 909 -3.16 24.56 -10.42
CA VAL A 909 -1.75 24.74 -10.12
C VAL A 909 -1.25 23.72 -9.11
N ARG A 910 0.04 23.40 -9.21
CA ARG A 910 0.80 22.63 -8.22
C ARG A 910 2.03 23.43 -7.79
N ALA A 911 2.21 23.54 -6.48
CA ALA A 911 3.38 24.11 -5.85
C ALA A 911 4.24 23.01 -5.21
N ARG A 912 5.56 23.13 -5.36
CA ARG A 912 6.60 22.32 -4.72
C ARG A 912 7.53 23.26 -3.97
N LEU A 913 7.41 23.29 -2.64
CA LEU A 913 8.09 24.24 -1.75
C LEU A 913 9.19 23.56 -0.93
#